data_AF-A0A9W8WKR4-F1
#
_entry.id   AF-A0A9W8WKR4-F1
#
_cell.length_a   1.000
_cell.length_b   1.000
_cell.length_c   1.000
_cell.angle_alpha   90.00
_cell.angle_beta   90.00
_cell.angle_gamma   90.00
#
_symmetry.space_group_name_H-M   'P 1'
#
loop_
_entity.id
_entity.type
_entity.pdbx_description
1 polymer ?
#
loop_
_entity_poly.entity_id
_entity_poly.type
_entity_poly.pdbx_seq_one_letter_code
_entity_poly.pdbx_strand_id
1 'polypeptide(L)'
;MTSLDQSEEKPPLPSTEETPELPGGTEDISEDVAENPDEDALKTLKYSLLGPSLLKAGQDKVDQTKVSEIIYNASKGSKFFNREEVRDKVLTRKIEQIIARKTELEKKDLTRDLRNADRLIAELELSRDLTQHIVHVDCDAFYAAVEQLDRPELKDLPFAVGGGVLTTCNYIARKFGCRSGMAGFVAKKLCPSLILLKPNFEKYNAKAQEVREVLVNYDPRFESASIDEAYLNITEYCQEHQMDPAEAVEQMRSEVHEKTNITVSAGIAANAKLAKICSNMNKPNGQYVLPSDRPTIIAFMRDLPTRKVNGVGRVLERELLEIGIKTCGDLYAQRQFLNPLFGDKTSEFLFKCYLGLGRTKIQPAEEYERKSVGTESTFRDMSDPTQLRDKLRWTAEELEKDMKRAECKGRTLCLKVKLHTFEVLTRQVVLPRAIWLADDLYNYALPILSKLEQDIPGMKLRLMGLRCTHLVSTKKPDAMAFFGFRPRRNDSEDRQPEGNLKRKASDDDGEWERWPEADLQIDDADGLLEGSSSNQDSSGDSPYRRHGKEIAPNPVKEQAAEEWWDCPICSRPQAADERQFNEHIDLCLSRQTIRDAVQEDGPSMKRDTTPEPKKPRMADKKRGRPRAVDPRQKQLFFG
;
A
#
# COMPACT_ATOMS: atom_id res chain seq x y z
N MET A 1 -5.86 70.93 -33.05
CA MET A 1 -6.77 72.05 -33.37
C MET A 1 -8.16 71.45 -33.41
N THR A 2 -9.11 71.75 -32.52
CA THR A 2 -9.24 72.76 -31.43
C THR A 2 -10.21 72.14 -30.39
N SER A 3 -9.91 72.09 -29.07
CA SER A 3 -10.21 73.09 -28.02
C SER A 3 -11.67 73.60 -28.01
N LEU A 4 -12.39 73.78 -26.89
CA LEU A 4 -12.13 73.62 -25.43
C LEU A 4 -13.49 73.75 -24.66
N ASP A 5 -13.64 73.18 -23.45
CA ASP A 5 -14.42 73.66 -22.25
C ASP A 5 -15.93 74.11 -22.36
N GLN A 6 -16.76 74.26 -21.31
CA GLN A 6 -16.62 74.14 -19.83
C GLN A 6 -18.00 73.86 -19.10
N SER A 7 -17.92 73.51 -17.80
CA SER A 7 -18.87 73.63 -16.64
C SER A 7 -20.30 74.24 -16.81
N GLU A 8 -21.38 73.56 -16.38
CA GLU A 8 -22.04 73.48 -15.03
C GLU A 8 -23.10 74.56 -14.68
N GLU A 9 -24.30 74.14 -14.23
CA GLU A 9 -25.15 74.90 -13.27
C GLU A 9 -26.14 73.95 -12.51
N LYS A 10 -26.86 74.43 -11.48
CA LYS A 10 -27.58 73.64 -10.42
C LYS A 10 -28.90 74.31 -9.96
N PRO A 11 -29.79 73.70 -9.13
CA PRO A 11 -29.86 72.32 -8.59
C PRO A 11 -31.11 71.54 -9.13
N PRO A 12 -32.27 71.22 -8.46
CA PRO A 12 -32.78 71.38 -7.08
C PRO A 12 -33.16 70.01 -6.39
N LEU A 13 -34.19 70.01 -5.52
CA LEU A 13 -34.87 68.90 -4.77
C LEU A 13 -36.40 69.23 -4.72
N PRO A 14 -37.38 68.38 -4.27
CA PRO A 14 -37.26 67.19 -3.39
C PRO A 14 -38.20 65.95 -3.63
N SER A 15 -37.96 64.89 -2.84
CA SER A 15 -38.91 63.97 -2.13
C SER A 15 -40.03 63.13 -2.81
N THR A 16 -39.85 61.79 -2.63
CA THR A 16 -40.83 60.75 -2.18
C THR A 16 -41.98 60.24 -3.07
N GLU A 17 -42.42 59.01 -2.75
CA GLU A 17 -43.51 58.19 -3.33
C GLU A 17 -43.22 57.68 -4.77
N GLU A 18 -43.64 56.49 -5.22
CA GLU A 18 -44.48 55.44 -4.62
C GLU A 18 -44.10 54.04 -5.17
N THR A 19 -44.53 52.94 -4.53
CA THR A 19 -44.30 51.55 -5.01
C THR A 19 -45.48 50.98 -5.78
N PRO A 20 -45.26 50.32 -6.93
CA PRO A 20 -46.16 49.29 -7.46
C PRO A 20 -45.58 47.87 -7.29
N GLU A 21 -46.47 46.90 -7.11
CA GLU A 21 -46.13 45.49 -6.83
C GLU A 21 -45.68 44.72 -8.08
N LEU A 22 -44.89 43.66 -7.88
CA LEU A 22 -44.65 42.60 -8.87
C LEU A 22 -45.20 41.26 -8.33
N PRO A 23 -45.80 40.41 -9.18
CA PRO A 23 -46.46 39.18 -8.74
C PRO A 23 -45.45 38.14 -8.26
N GLY A 24 -45.77 37.47 -7.16
CA GLY A 24 -44.90 36.46 -6.56
C GLY A 24 -44.75 35.20 -7.43
N GLY A 25 -43.51 34.86 -7.76
CA GLY A 25 -43.10 33.48 -8.01
C GLY A 25 -42.42 32.95 -6.76
N THR A 26 -42.86 31.81 -6.25
CA THR A 26 -42.19 31.14 -5.12
C THR A 26 -40.84 30.62 -5.59
N GLU A 27 -39.77 30.98 -4.87
CA GLU A 27 -38.47 30.35 -5.05
C GLU A 27 -38.56 28.90 -4.56
N ASP A 28 -38.32 27.93 -5.44
CA ASP A 28 -38.15 26.52 -5.07
C ASP A 28 -36.84 26.34 -4.31
N ILE A 29 -36.86 26.73 -3.03
CA ILE A 29 -35.89 26.26 -2.04
C ILE A 29 -36.11 24.74 -1.95
N SER A 30 -35.22 23.97 -2.58
CA SER A 30 -35.28 22.52 -2.51
C SER A 30 -35.06 22.08 -1.07
N GLU A 31 -36.15 21.77 -0.37
CA GLU A 31 -36.12 21.16 0.96
C GLU A 31 -35.25 19.89 0.93
N ASP A 32 -34.55 19.61 2.02
CA ASP A 32 -33.80 18.36 2.20
C ASP A 32 -34.77 17.18 2.29
N VAL A 33 -35.23 16.71 1.12
CA VAL A 33 -35.95 15.44 0.98
C VAL A 33 -35.04 14.35 1.51
N ALA A 34 -35.45 13.70 2.59
CA ALA A 34 -34.73 12.57 3.15
C ALA A 34 -34.61 11.46 2.10
N GLU A 35 -33.43 11.36 1.47
CA GLU A 35 -33.15 10.32 0.48
C GLU A 35 -33.40 8.94 1.11
N ASN A 36 -34.08 8.07 0.36
CA ASN A 36 -34.57 6.80 0.89
C ASN A 36 -33.35 5.90 1.18
N PRO A 37 -33.13 5.40 2.42
CA PRO A 37 -31.86 4.73 2.77
C PRO A 37 -31.48 3.52 1.90
N ASP A 38 -32.47 2.78 1.40
CA ASP A 38 -32.25 1.67 0.45
C ASP A 38 -31.78 2.14 -0.94
N GLU A 39 -32.13 3.36 -1.34
CA GLU A 39 -31.75 3.97 -2.63
C GLU A 39 -30.33 4.54 -2.58
N ASP A 40 -29.94 5.18 -1.47
CA ASP A 40 -28.54 5.58 -1.22
C ASP A 40 -27.60 4.38 -1.10
N ALA A 41 -27.98 3.33 -0.35
CA ALA A 41 -27.20 2.10 -0.28
C ALA A 41 -27.06 1.41 -1.66
N LEU A 42 -28.01 1.61 -2.56
CA LEU A 42 -27.93 1.15 -3.96
C LEU A 42 -27.00 2.05 -4.81
N LYS A 43 -27.04 3.37 -4.60
CA LYS A 43 -26.22 4.41 -5.25
C LYS A 43 -24.73 4.26 -4.91
N THR A 44 -24.40 4.02 -3.63
CA THR A 44 -23.01 3.74 -3.19
C THR A 44 -22.49 2.42 -3.75
N LEU A 45 -23.30 1.35 -3.70
CA LEU A 45 -22.93 0.05 -4.27
C LEU A 45 -22.76 0.10 -5.80
N LYS A 46 -23.64 0.82 -6.52
CA LYS A 46 -23.49 1.10 -7.96
C LYS A 46 -22.15 1.81 -8.23
N TYR A 47 -21.78 2.82 -7.44
CA TYR A 47 -20.49 3.52 -7.58
C TYR A 47 -19.30 2.59 -7.30
N SER A 48 -19.35 1.81 -6.23
CA SER A 48 -18.31 0.84 -5.89
C SER A 48 -18.06 -0.16 -7.03
N LEU A 49 -19.12 -0.70 -7.64
CA LEU A 49 -19.06 -1.65 -8.74
C LEU A 49 -18.48 -1.07 -10.05
N LEU A 50 -18.41 0.26 -10.24
CA LEU A 50 -17.76 0.87 -11.40
C LEU A 50 -16.25 0.56 -11.49
N GLY A 51 -15.62 0.26 -10.35
CA GLY A 51 -14.21 -0.11 -10.23
C GLY A 51 -13.22 1.06 -10.20
N PRO A 52 -11.93 0.81 -9.89
CA PRO A 52 -10.95 1.86 -9.61
C PRO A 52 -10.56 2.73 -10.82
N SER A 53 -10.80 2.25 -12.05
CA SER A 53 -10.38 2.89 -13.30
C SER A 53 -11.42 3.85 -13.91
N LEU A 54 -12.37 4.38 -13.12
CA LEU A 54 -13.44 5.26 -13.60
C LEU A 54 -12.90 6.48 -14.39
N LEU A 55 -11.92 7.19 -13.82
CA LEU A 55 -11.34 8.41 -14.40
C LEU A 55 -10.22 8.14 -15.43
N LYS A 56 -10.33 7.08 -16.24
CA LYS A 56 -9.39 6.84 -17.36
C LYS A 56 -9.77 7.73 -18.56
N ALA A 57 -8.82 8.53 -19.03
CA ALA A 57 -8.99 9.48 -20.14
C ALA A 57 -9.68 8.85 -21.36
N GLY A 58 -10.58 9.60 -22.00
CA GLY A 58 -11.42 9.13 -23.10
C GLY A 58 -12.73 8.47 -22.66
N GLN A 59 -13.15 8.64 -21.40
CA GLN A 59 -14.50 8.29 -20.91
C GLN A 59 -15.36 9.52 -20.58
N ASP A 60 -14.89 10.72 -20.90
CA ASP A 60 -15.41 12.01 -20.44
C ASP A 60 -16.78 12.37 -21.03
N LYS A 61 -17.18 11.68 -22.11
CA LYS A 61 -18.50 11.77 -22.76
C LYS A 61 -19.37 10.52 -22.57
N VAL A 62 -18.99 9.65 -21.63
CA VAL A 62 -19.69 8.38 -21.36
C VAL A 62 -20.71 8.59 -20.23
N ASP A 63 -21.95 8.20 -20.48
CA ASP A 63 -23.01 8.09 -19.47
C ASP A 63 -22.62 7.03 -18.42
N GLN A 64 -22.03 7.48 -17.32
CA GLN A 64 -21.60 6.60 -16.23
C GLN A 64 -22.78 6.00 -15.46
N THR A 65 -23.96 6.63 -15.48
CA THR A 65 -25.18 6.10 -14.86
C THR A 65 -25.60 4.82 -15.58
N LYS A 66 -25.79 4.88 -16.90
CA LYS A 66 -26.11 3.70 -17.73
C LYS A 66 -25.02 2.64 -17.70
N VAL A 67 -23.75 3.03 -17.66
CA VAL A 67 -22.64 2.08 -17.44
C VAL A 67 -22.74 1.39 -16.07
N SER A 68 -23.07 2.13 -15.00
CA SER A 68 -23.26 1.55 -13.66
C SER A 68 -24.39 0.52 -13.63
N GLU A 69 -25.49 0.79 -14.34
CA GLU A 69 -26.66 -0.11 -14.38
C GLU A 69 -26.39 -1.38 -15.18
N ILE A 70 -25.68 -1.28 -16.30
CA ILE A 70 -25.26 -2.47 -17.07
C ILE A 70 -24.28 -3.30 -16.24
N ILE A 71 -23.36 -2.69 -15.49
CA ILE A 71 -22.43 -3.40 -14.61
C ILE A 71 -23.18 -4.05 -13.42
N TYR A 72 -24.09 -3.33 -12.77
CA TYR A 72 -24.93 -3.82 -11.68
C TYR A 72 -25.76 -5.03 -12.14
N ASN A 73 -26.54 -4.88 -13.21
CA ASN A 73 -27.36 -5.95 -13.79
C ASN A 73 -26.53 -7.10 -14.37
N ALA A 74 -25.27 -6.85 -14.75
CA ALA A 74 -24.35 -7.92 -15.14
C ALA A 74 -23.76 -8.71 -13.96
N SER A 75 -23.75 -8.12 -12.76
CA SER A 75 -23.05 -8.65 -11.58
C SER A 75 -23.99 -9.19 -10.49
N LYS A 76 -25.23 -8.69 -10.42
CA LYS A 76 -26.23 -9.02 -9.40
C LYS A 76 -26.39 -10.54 -9.19
N GLY A 77 -26.39 -10.97 -7.93
CA GLY A 77 -26.48 -12.38 -7.54
C GLY A 77 -25.20 -13.20 -7.74
N SER A 78 -24.11 -12.62 -8.26
CA SER A 78 -22.80 -13.30 -8.31
C SER A 78 -22.10 -13.26 -6.95
N LYS A 79 -21.25 -14.28 -6.68
CA LYS A 79 -20.40 -14.33 -5.49
C LYS A 79 -19.52 -13.08 -5.31
N PHE A 80 -19.18 -12.38 -6.39
CA PHE A 80 -18.43 -11.12 -6.36
C PHE A 80 -19.29 -9.95 -5.89
N PHE A 81 -20.49 -9.80 -6.45
CA PHE A 81 -21.46 -8.76 -6.07
C PHE A 81 -21.78 -8.81 -4.58
N ASN A 82 -22.09 -9.99 -4.06
CA ASN A 82 -22.38 -10.19 -2.63
C ASN A 82 -21.18 -9.79 -1.74
N ARG A 83 -19.93 -9.93 -2.22
CA ARG A 83 -18.73 -9.52 -1.49
C ARG A 83 -18.52 -8.01 -1.53
N GLU A 84 -18.70 -7.35 -2.67
CA GLU A 84 -18.61 -5.89 -2.75
C GLU A 84 -19.77 -5.22 -1.99
N GLU A 85 -20.96 -5.82 -1.92
CA GLU A 85 -22.06 -5.39 -1.04
C GLU A 85 -21.65 -5.41 0.45
N VAL A 86 -21.02 -6.50 0.91
CA VAL A 86 -20.48 -6.57 2.27
C VAL A 86 -19.37 -5.54 2.50
N ARG A 87 -18.53 -5.26 1.50
CA ARG A 87 -17.50 -4.21 1.61
C ARG A 87 -18.09 -2.81 1.68
N ASP A 88 -19.14 -2.52 0.91
CA ASP A 88 -19.77 -1.19 0.91
C ASP A 88 -20.56 -0.95 2.22
N LYS A 89 -21.21 -1.99 2.77
CA LYS A 89 -21.81 -1.96 4.11
C LYS A 89 -20.75 -1.78 5.22
N VAL A 90 -19.56 -2.36 5.07
CA VAL A 90 -18.41 -2.12 5.97
C VAL A 90 -17.90 -0.68 5.86
N LEU A 91 -17.72 -0.16 4.64
CA LEU A 91 -17.24 1.20 4.41
C LEU A 91 -18.23 2.24 4.94
N THR A 92 -19.53 2.02 4.72
CA THR A 92 -20.59 2.92 5.21
C THR A 92 -20.56 3.03 6.74
N ARG A 93 -20.40 1.92 7.48
CA ARG A 93 -20.21 1.97 8.95
C ARG A 93 -18.93 2.69 9.39
N LYS A 94 -17.84 2.57 8.64
CA LYS A 94 -16.60 3.32 8.92
C LYS A 94 -16.84 4.83 8.72
N ILE A 95 -17.59 5.20 7.69
CA ILE A 95 -17.98 6.59 7.41
C ILE A 95 -18.92 7.13 8.49
N GLU A 96 -19.94 6.38 8.92
CA GLU A 96 -20.80 6.71 10.07
C GLU A 96 -19.96 7.03 11.32
N GLN A 97 -18.94 6.23 11.61
CA GLN A 97 -18.00 6.45 12.72
C GLN A 97 -17.15 7.72 12.53
N ILE A 98 -16.66 7.99 11.31
CA ILE A 98 -15.91 9.21 10.98
C ILE A 98 -16.80 10.47 11.15
N ILE A 99 -18.04 10.44 10.65
CA ILE A 99 -19.01 11.55 10.77
C ILE A 99 -19.36 11.80 12.24
N ALA A 100 -19.70 10.74 12.99
CA ALA A 100 -20.00 10.84 14.43
C ALA A 100 -18.81 11.43 15.19
N ARG A 101 -17.58 10.97 14.90
CA ARG A 101 -16.36 11.50 15.51
C ARG A 101 -16.08 12.95 15.11
N LYS A 102 -16.35 13.36 13.86
CA LYS A 102 -16.28 14.77 13.45
C LYS A 102 -17.26 15.63 14.26
N THR A 103 -18.49 15.17 14.42
CA THR A 103 -19.55 15.86 15.19
C THR A 103 -19.24 15.94 16.70
N GLU A 104 -18.42 15.04 17.24
CA GLU A 104 -17.84 15.18 18.59
C GLU A 104 -16.69 16.20 18.65
N LEU A 105 -15.87 16.29 17.60
CA LEU A 105 -14.71 17.18 17.52
C LEU A 105 -15.13 18.63 17.28
N GLU A 106 -16.19 18.86 16.50
CA GLU A 106 -16.81 20.18 16.27
C GLU A 106 -17.36 20.82 17.57
N LYS A 107 -17.56 20.02 18.63
CA LYS A 107 -18.01 20.47 19.96
C LYS A 107 -16.87 20.71 20.96
N LYS A 108 -15.60 20.58 20.53
CA LYS A 108 -14.40 20.69 21.37
C LYS A 108 -13.53 21.87 20.92
N ASP A 109 -12.73 22.40 21.84
CA ASP A 109 -11.66 23.32 21.44
C ASP A 109 -10.54 22.54 20.73
N LEU A 110 -10.44 22.73 19.41
CA LEU A 110 -9.40 22.16 18.55
C LEU A 110 -8.26 23.16 18.29
N THR A 111 -8.14 24.25 19.05
CA THR A 111 -7.09 25.28 18.87
C THR A 111 -5.68 24.67 18.85
N ARG A 112 -5.43 23.61 19.63
CA ARG A 112 -4.15 22.89 19.60
C ARG A 112 -3.92 22.16 18.28
N ASP A 113 -4.91 21.43 17.80
CA ASP A 113 -4.79 20.55 16.63
C ASP A 113 -4.83 21.36 15.32
N LEU A 114 -5.56 22.49 15.32
CA LEU A 114 -5.47 23.57 14.34
C LEU A 114 -4.05 24.17 14.26
N ARG A 115 -3.45 24.53 15.40
CA ARG A 115 -2.06 25.04 15.46
C ARG A 115 -1.04 24.00 14.99
N ASN A 116 -1.24 22.71 15.32
CA ASN A 116 -0.39 21.62 14.83
C ASN A 116 -0.51 21.46 13.31
N ALA A 117 -1.71 21.55 12.75
CA ALA A 117 -1.94 21.50 11.31
C ALA A 117 -1.32 22.71 10.59
N ASP A 118 -1.54 23.94 11.07
CA ASP A 118 -0.93 25.14 10.48
C ASP A 118 0.61 25.13 10.60
N ARG A 119 1.17 24.61 11.70
CA ARG A 119 2.63 24.40 11.84
C ARG A 119 3.14 23.41 10.79
N LEU A 120 2.53 22.23 10.66
CA LEU A 120 2.94 21.22 9.69
C LEU A 120 2.78 21.71 8.25
N ILE A 121 1.74 22.47 7.95
CA ILE A 121 1.55 23.13 6.64
C ILE A 121 2.68 24.13 6.36
N ALA A 122 3.10 24.91 7.35
CA ALA A 122 4.23 25.84 7.21
C ALA A 122 5.58 25.12 7.07
N GLU A 123 5.83 24.06 7.85
CA GLU A 123 7.03 23.21 7.76
C GLU A 123 7.13 22.53 6.37
N LEU A 124 6.02 22.02 5.85
CA LEU A 124 5.94 21.47 4.49
C LEU A 124 6.13 22.54 3.42
N GLU A 125 5.56 23.73 3.58
CA GLU A 125 5.72 24.85 2.64
C GLU A 125 7.17 25.35 2.57
N LEU A 126 7.89 25.36 3.70
CA LEU A 126 9.32 25.68 3.74
C LEU A 126 10.19 24.64 3.02
N SER A 127 9.70 23.40 2.85
CA SER A 127 10.37 22.35 2.06
C SER A 127 10.10 22.42 0.55
N ARG A 128 9.35 23.43 0.08
CA ARG A 128 8.96 23.55 -1.33
C ARG A 128 10.16 23.86 -2.24
N ASP A 129 10.56 22.86 -3.01
CA ASP A 129 11.42 23.01 -4.17
C ASP A 129 10.58 23.26 -5.44
N LEU A 130 10.98 24.27 -6.22
CA LEU A 130 10.41 24.67 -7.53
C LEU A 130 11.49 24.73 -8.64
N THR A 131 12.73 24.34 -8.33
CA THR A 131 13.90 24.51 -9.22
C THR A 131 13.99 23.44 -10.32
N GLN A 132 13.15 22.40 -10.23
CA GLN A 132 13.23 21.23 -11.10
C GLN A 132 12.12 21.19 -12.15
N HIS A 133 12.43 20.64 -13.32
CA HIS A 133 11.52 20.34 -14.41
C HIS A 133 11.28 18.84 -14.47
N ILE A 134 10.26 18.38 -13.72
CA ILE A 134 9.91 16.97 -13.62
C ILE A 134 8.84 16.62 -14.66
N VAL A 135 9.13 15.61 -15.46
CA VAL A 135 8.23 15.07 -16.48
C VAL A 135 7.67 13.73 -16.01
N HIS A 136 6.39 13.50 -16.24
CA HIS A 136 5.81 12.16 -16.23
C HIS A 136 5.33 11.80 -17.63
N VAL A 137 5.84 10.69 -18.18
CA VAL A 137 5.50 10.15 -19.51
C VAL A 137 4.61 8.92 -19.35
N ASP A 138 3.54 8.83 -20.14
CA ASP A 138 2.47 7.83 -19.99
C ASP A 138 2.01 7.35 -21.39
N CYS A 139 2.33 6.09 -21.74
CA CYS A 139 2.14 5.55 -23.10
C CYS A 139 0.66 5.29 -23.42
N ASP A 140 0.15 5.81 -24.53
CA ASP A 140 -1.29 5.93 -24.72
C ASP A 140 -2.00 4.62 -25.06
N ALA A 141 -2.75 4.11 -24.07
CA ALA A 141 -3.41 2.80 -24.10
C ALA A 141 -2.44 1.62 -24.34
N PHE A 142 -1.18 1.77 -23.92
CA PHE A 142 -0.01 0.99 -24.32
C PHE A 142 -0.27 -0.39 -24.95
N TYR A 143 -0.63 -1.43 -24.19
CA TYR A 143 -0.77 -2.78 -24.76
C TYR A 143 -1.78 -2.86 -25.93
N ALA A 144 -2.84 -2.05 -25.93
CA ALA A 144 -3.76 -1.99 -27.07
C ALA A 144 -3.09 -1.36 -28.29
N ALA A 145 -2.37 -0.24 -28.12
CA ALA A 145 -1.58 0.37 -29.21
C ALA A 145 -0.53 -0.61 -29.75
N VAL A 146 0.17 -1.33 -28.88
CA VAL A 146 1.18 -2.35 -29.26
C VAL A 146 0.53 -3.53 -30.02
N GLU A 147 -0.65 -4.02 -29.62
CA GLU A 147 -1.36 -5.05 -30.41
C GLU A 147 -1.92 -4.51 -31.75
N GLN A 148 -2.16 -3.21 -31.87
CA GLN A 148 -2.63 -2.57 -33.11
C GLN A 148 -1.52 -2.42 -34.16
N LEU A 149 -0.24 -2.37 -33.77
CA LEU A 149 0.89 -2.29 -34.70
C LEU A 149 0.95 -3.48 -35.68
N ASP A 150 0.63 -4.69 -35.20
CA ASP A 150 0.59 -5.91 -36.03
C ASP A 150 -0.77 -6.09 -36.72
N ARG A 151 -1.77 -5.30 -36.33
CA ARG A 151 -3.19 -5.48 -36.66
C ARG A 151 -3.85 -4.13 -36.98
N PRO A 152 -3.46 -3.49 -38.09
CA PRO A 152 -4.03 -2.20 -38.49
C PRO A 152 -5.54 -2.25 -38.73
N GLU A 153 -6.12 -3.42 -39.01
CA GLU A 153 -7.56 -3.64 -39.13
C GLU A 153 -8.34 -3.38 -37.82
N LEU A 154 -7.67 -3.39 -36.66
CA LEU A 154 -8.28 -3.08 -35.37
C LEU A 154 -8.36 -1.57 -35.06
N LYS A 155 -7.72 -0.71 -35.87
CA LYS A 155 -7.61 0.74 -35.63
C LYS A 155 -8.94 1.41 -35.33
N ASP A 156 -9.96 1.09 -36.13
CA ASP A 156 -11.29 1.72 -36.07
C ASP A 156 -12.35 0.85 -35.36
N LEU A 157 -11.92 -0.25 -34.71
CA LEU A 157 -12.78 -1.21 -34.01
C LEU A 157 -12.61 -1.14 -32.48
N PRO A 158 -13.65 -1.41 -31.69
CA PRO A 158 -13.52 -1.51 -30.23
C PRO A 158 -12.82 -2.82 -29.84
N PHE A 159 -11.64 -2.73 -29.23
CA PHE A 159 -10.94 -3.92 -28.72
C PHE A 159 -10.24 -3.70 -27.37
N ALA A 160 -9.99 -4.80 -26.68
CA ALA A 160 -9.32 -4.84 -25.39
C ALA A 160 -8.30 -5.99 -25.30
N VAL A 161 -7.31 -5.79 -24.44
CA VAL A 161 -6.30 -6.80 -24.07
C VAL A 161 -6.69 -7.40 -22.73
N GLY A 162 -6.83 -8.72 -22.66
CA GLY A 162 -7.28 -9.47 -21.49
C GLY A 162 -8.61 -10.21 -21.73
N GLY A 163 -8.73 -11.41 -21.16
CA GLY A 163 -9.89 -12.30 -21.35
C GLY A 163 -10.86 -12.29 -20.17
N GLY A 164 -10.42 -12.78 -19.01
CA GLY A 164 -11.25 -12.80 -17.79
C GLY A 164 -11.43 -11.42 -17.18
N VAL A 165 -10.34 -10.66 -17.10
CA VAL A 165 -10.28 -9.24 -16.73
C VAL A 165 -9.52 -8.50 -17.82
N LEU A 166 -9.97 -7.30 -18.17
CA LEU A 166 -9.29 -6.42 -19.12
C LEU A 166 -8.09 -5.76 -18.45
N THR A 167 -6.91 -5.91 -19.05
CA THR A 167 -5.70 -5.20 -18.64
C THR A 167 -5.71 -3.78 -19.17
N THR A 168 -6.09 -3.58 -20.44
CA THR A 168 -6.36 -2.26 -21.04
C THR A 168 -7.28 -2.39 -22.26
N CYS A 169 -7.71 -1.27 -22.83
CA CYS A 169 -8.49 -1.22 -24.07
C CYS A 169 -8.24 0.08 -24.85
N ASN A 170 -8.50 0.03 -26.17
CA ASN A 170 -8.27 1.17 -27.06
C ASN A 170 -9.29 2.29 -26.80
N TYR A 171 -8.97 3.51 -27.26
CA TYR A 171 -9.82 4.69 -27.05
C TYR A 171 -11.21 4.58 -27.71
N ILE A 172 -11.43 3.63 -28.63
CA ILE A 172 -12.76 3.34 -29.19
C ILE A 172 -13.59 2.53 -28.19
N ALA A 173 -13.04 1.47 -27.60
CA ALA A 173 -13.71 0.71 -26.54
C ALA A 173 -14.02 1.57 -25.30
N ARG A 174 -13.15 2.54 -24.95
CA ARG A 174 -13.39 3.47 -23.84
C ARG A 174 -14.68 4.29 -23.99
N LYS A 175 -15.10 4.63 -25.22
CA LYS A 175 -16.36 5.34 -25.49
C LYS A 175 -17.62 4.54 -25.11
N PHE A 176 -17.49 3.24 -24.85
CA PHE A 176 -18.57 2.38 -24.32
C PHE A 176 -18.45 2.16 -22.80
N GLY A 177 -17.53 2.85 -22.12
CA GLY A 177 -17.24 2.65 -20.70
C GLY A 177 -16.28 1.49 -20.39
N CYS A 178 -15.81 0.73 -21.40
CA CYS A 178 -14.83 -0.33 -21.19
C CYS A 178 -13.50 0.25 -20.65
N ARG A 179 -12.89 -0.42 -19.65
CA ARG A 179 -11.71 0.07 -18.93
C ARG A 179 -10.89 -1.05 -18.29
N SER A 180 -9.65 -0.73 -17.92
CA SER A 180 -8.74 -1.57 -17.13
C SER A 180 -9.39 -2.04 -15.81
N GLY A 181 -9.16 -3.30 -15.44
CA GLY A 181 -9.74 -3.92 -14.24
C GLY A 181 -11.18 -4.40 -14.37
N MET A 182 -11.86 -4.12 -15.48
CA MET A 182 -13.22 -4.60 -15.75
C MET A 182 -13.23 -6.09 -16.16
N ALA A 183 -14.21 -6.87 -15.72
CA ALA A 183 -14.38 -8.25 -16.17
C ALA A 183 -14.80 -8.32 -17.65
N GLY A 184 -14.17 -9.19 -18.45
CA GLY A 184 -14.37 -9.22 -19.91
C GLY A 184 -15.80 -9.52 -20.35
N PHE A 185 -16.56 -10.30 -19.57
CA PHE A 185 -17.98 -10.58 -19.83
C PHE A 185 -18.88 -9.36 -19.57
N VAL A 186 -18.49 -8.46 -18.67
CA VAL A 186 -19.19 -7.20 -18.40
C VAL A 186 -18.86 -6.18 -19.50
N ALA A 187 -17.59 -6.12 -19.91
CA ALA A 187 -17.17 -5.28 -21.04
C ALA A 187 -17.90 -5.66 -22.35
N LYS A 188 -18.13 -6.96 -22.61
CA LYS A 188 -18.98 -7.42 -23.73
C LYS A 188 -20.47 -7.12 -23.59
N LYS A 189 -20.99 -6.81 -22.39
CA LYS A 189 -22.36 -6.30 -22.21
C LYS A 189 -22.45 -4.79 -22.47
N LEU A 190 -21.39 -4.04 -22.18
CA LEU A 190 -21.27 -2.61 -22.54
C LEU A 190 -21.02 -2.42 -24.05
N CYS A 191 -20.21 -3.27 -24.66
CA CYS A 191 -19.86 -3.23 -26.08
C CYS A 191 -19.94 -4.66 -26.67
N PRO A 192 -21.09 -5.07 -27.26
CA PRO A 192 -21.26 -6.42 -27.82
C PRO A 192 -20.25 -6.78 -28.92
N SER A 193 -19.82 -5.79 -29.70
CA SER A 193 -18.81 -5.91 -30.75
C SER A 193 -17.36 -5.95 -30.24
N LEU A 194 -17.12 -5.90 -28.91
CA LEU A 194 -15.77 -5.83 -28.34
C LEU A 194 -14.92 -7.06 -28.68
N ILE A 195 -13.81 -6.84 -29.37
CA ILE A 195 -12.79 -7.86 -29.65
C ILE A 195 -11.89 -8.00 -28.41
N LEU A 196 -11.58 -9.24 -27.99
CA LEU A 196 -10.73 -9.54 -26.84
C LEU A 196 -9.47 -10.28 -27.29
N LEU A 197 -8.31 -9.65 -27.06
CA LEU A 197 -6.99 -10.20 -27.37
C LEU A 197 -6.36 -10.83 -26.11
N LYS A 198 -5.52 -11.85 -26.30
CA LYS A 198 -4.67 -12.39 -25.23
C LYS A 198 -3.46 -11.45 -25.03
N PRO A 199 -3.00 -11.20 -23.79
CA PRO A 199 -1.82 -10.38 -23.55
C PRO A 199 -0.53 -11.08 -24.00
N ASN A 200 0.38 -10.32 -24.64
CA ASN A 200 1.74 -10.76 -24.97
C ASN A 200 2.78 -9.87 -24.24
N PHE A 201 3.14 -10.26 -23.01
CA PHE A 201 4.07 -9.48 -22.19
C PHE A 201 5.50 -9.41 -22.73
N GLU A 202 5.95 -10.39 -23.51
CA GLU A 202 7.27 -10.34 -24.16
C GLU A 202 7.32 -9.18 -25.16
N LYS A 203 6.29 -9.08 -26.02
CA LYS A 203 6.13 -7.97 -26.96
C LYS A 203 6.02 -6.62 -26.25
N TYR A 204 5.26 -6.54 -25.15
CA TYR A 204 5.11 -5.30 -24.40
C TYR A 204 6.42 -4.86 -23.73
N ASN A 205 7.18 -5.80 -23.16
CA ASN A 205 8.49 -5.51 -22.57
C ASN A 205 9.50 -5.02 -23.62
N ALA A 206 9.52 -5.65 -24.80
CA ALA A 206 10.38 -5.24 -25.91
C ALA A 206 10.03 -3.83 -26.42
N LYS A 207 8.76 -3.56 -26.74
CA LYS A 207 8.33 -2.23 -27.22
C LYS A 207 8.53 -1.14 -26.16
N ALA A 208 8.37 -1.46 -24.87
CA ALA A 208 8.67 -0.54 -23.78
C ALA A 208 10.18 -0.25 -23.65
N GLN A 209 11.05 -1.18 -24.04
CA GLN A 209 12.49 -0.95 -24.07
C GLN A 209 12.86 0.05 -25.17
N GLU A 210 12.28 -0.07 -26.36
CA GLU A 210 12.50 0.88 -27.46
C GLU A 210 12.12 2.33 -27.07
N VAL A 211 11.06 2.49 -26.27
CA VAL A 211 10.63 3.78 -25.68
C VAL A 211 11.64 4.27 -24.64
N ARG A 212 12.02 3.42 -23.67
CA ARG A 212 13.02 3.77 -22.63
C ARG A 212 14.37 4.20 -23.22
N GLU A 213 14.79 3.58 -24.32
CA GLU A 213 15.99 3.97 -25.07
C GLU A 213 15.94 5.40 -25.66
N VAL A 214 14.77 6.01 -25.80
CA VAL A 214 14.65 7.45 -26.13
C VAL A 214 14.68 8.29 -24.85
N LEU A 215 13.98 7.86 -23.79
CA LEU A 215 13.94 8.57 -22.50
C LEU A 215 15.34 8.77 -21.88
N VAL A 216 16.25 7.81 -22.07
CA VAL A 216 17.66 7.90 -21.63
C VAL A 216 18.40 9.13 -22.18
N ASN A 217 18.00 9.65 -23.35
CA ASN A 217 18.61 10.85 -23.94
C ASN A 217 18.24 12.14 -23.18
N TYR A 218 17.14 12.13 -22.41
CA TYR A 218 16.59 13.29 -21.71
C TYR A 218 16.81 13.22 -20.19
N ASP A 219 16.86 12.00 -19.62
CA ASP A 219 17.30 11.72 -18.26
C ASP A 219 17.90 10.30 -18.19
N PRO A 220 19.23 10.14 -18.09
CA PRO A 220 19.86 8.81 -18.00
C PRO A 220 19.65 8.12 -16.63
N ARG A 221 19.01 8.80 -15.66
CA ARG A 221 18.68 8.32 -14.32
C ARG A 221 17.15 8.27 -14.06
N PHE A 222 16.35 8.28 -15.12
CA PHE A 222 14.89 8.25 -15.05
C PHE A 222 14.34 7.04 -14.27
N GLU A 223 13.11 7.17 -13.78
CA GLU A 223 12.42 6.13 -13.02
C GLU A 223 11.32 5.47 -13.87
N SER A 224 11.49 4.19 -14.22
CA SER A 224 10.43 3.39 -14.83
C SER A 224 9.40 2.98 -13.77
N ALA A 225 8.34 3.78 -13.62
CA ALA A 225 7.29 3.56 -12.63
C ALA A 225 6.39 2.35 -12.96
N SER A 226 6.24 2.06 -14.25
CA SER A 226 5.68 0.81 -14.75
C SER A 226 6.41 0.39 -16.04
N ILE A 227 5.77 -0.46 -16.84
CA ILE A 227 6.19 -0.79 -18.22
C ILE A 227 5.86 0.34 -19.21
N ASP A 228 4.86 1.17 -18.91
CA ASP A 228 4.25 2.18 -19.77
C ASP A 228 4.27 3.61 -19.19
N GLU A 229 4.71 3.76 -17.95
CA GLU A 229 4.81 5.02 -17.20
C GLU A 229 6.25 5.25 -16.70
N ALA A 230 6.76 6.48 -16.84
CA ALA A 230 8.09 6.88 -16.39
C ALA A 230 8.11 8.31 -15.82
N TYR A 231 9.01 8.57 -14.86
CA TYR A 231 9.36 9.93 -14.41
C TYR A 231 10.77 10.29 -14.85
N LEU A 232 10.96 11.51 -15.36
CA LEU A 232 12.25 12.08 -15.74
C LEU A 232 12.47 13.41 -15.00
N ASN A 233 13.72 13.76 -14.73
CA ASN A 233 14.14 15.10 -14.34
C ASN A 233 14.96 15.76 -15.46
N ILE A 234 14.30 16.51 -16.35
CA ILE A 234 14.96 17.11 -17.53
C ILE A 234 15.66 18.45 -17.23
N THR A 235 15.84 18.80 -15.95
CA THR A 235 16.41 20.10 -15.53
C THR A 235 17.81 20.32 -16.08
N GLU A 236 18.67 19.30 -16.01
CA GLU A 236 20.05 19.33 -16.51
C GLU A 236 20.05 19.43 -18.05
N TYR A 237 19.27 18.58 -18.73
CA TYR A 237 19.08 18.61 -20.19
C TYR A 237 18.65 19.98 -20.71
N CYS A 238 17.64 20.61 -20.09
CA CYS A 238 17.16 21.94 -20.53
C CYS A 238 18.22 23.04 -20.34
N GLN A 239 19.08 22.92 -19.33
CA GLN A 239 20.19 23.86 -19.09
C GLN A 239 21.34 23.67 -20.07
N GLU A 240 21.73 22.42 -20.36
CA GLU A 240 22.80 22.10 -21.32
C GLU A 240 22.40 22.45 -22.76
N HIS A 241 21.14 22.16 -23.14
CA HIS A 241 20.61 22.41 -24.48
C HIS A 241 19.97 23.80 -24.68
N GLN A 242 19.86 24.62 -23.62
CA GLN A 242 19.24 25.95 -23.63
C GLN A 242 17.81 25.97 -24.21
N MET A 243 17.01 24.96 -23.83
CA MET A 243 15.72 24.63 -24.44
C MET A 243 14.58 24.79 -23.41
N ASP A 244 13.38 25.20 -23.84
CA ASP A 244 12.23 25.22 -22.94
C ASP A 244 11.77 23.78 -22.59
N PRO A 245 11.39 23.49 -21.33
CA PRO A 245 10.89 22.17 -20.95
C PRO A 245 9.74 21.63 -21.80
N ALA A 246 8.87 22.50 -22.34
CA ALA A 246 7.80 22.10 -23.24
C ALA A 246 8.33 21.65 -24.62
N GLU A 247 9.30 22.38 -25.17
CA GLU A 247 9.96 22.04 -26.44
C GLU A 247 10.70 20.71 -26.33
N ALA A 248 11.48 20.52 -25.26
CA ALA A 248 12.21 19.29 -24.99
C ALA A 248 11.28 18.05 -24.91
N VAL A 249 10.11 18.21 -24.28
CA VAL A 249 9.11 17.14 -24.17
C VAL A 249 8.32 16.93 -25.46
N GLU A 250 8.10 17.96 -26.27
CA GLU A 250 7.50 17.80 -27.60
C GLU A 250 8.45 17.07 -28.57
N GLN A 251 9.75 17.38 -28.52
CA GLN A 251 10.79 16.64 -29.23
C GLN A 251 10.84 15.18 -28.76
N MET A 252 10.93 14.93 -27.45
CA MET A 252 10.95 13.57 -26.88
C MET A 252 9.73 12.75 -27.31
N ARG A 253 8.54 13.34 -27.30
CA ARG A 253 7.30 12.68 -27.73
C ARG A 253 7.30 12.36 -29.23
N SER A 254 7.91 13.23 -30.04
CA SER A 254 8.07 13.03 -31.49
C SER A 254 9.07 11.91 -31.77
N GLU A 255 10.25 11.93 -31.15
CA GLU A 255 11.27 10.87 -31.26
C GLU A 255 10.72 9.49 -30.84
N VAL A 256 9.99 9.41 -29.72
CA VAL A 256 9.33 8.17 -29.28
C VAL A 256 8.33 7.68 -30.34
N HIS A 257 7.51 8.58 -30.90
CA HIS A 257 6.54 8.21 -31.94
C HIS A 257 7.22 7.74 -33.23
N GLU A 258 8.21 8.48 -33.74
CA GLU A 258 8.96 8.14 -34.96
C GLU A 258 9.70 6.80 -34.83
N LYS A 259 10.39 6.57 -33.72
CA LYS A 259 11.15 5.33 -33.50
C LYS A 259 10.25 4.12 -33.26
N THR A 260 9.17 4.28 -32.48
CA THR A 260 8.44 3.12 -31.93
C THR A 260 7.05 2.88 -32.53
N ASN A 261 6.49 3.89 -33.22
CA ASN A 261 5.08 4.02 -33.63
C ASN A 261 4.06 4.01 -32.47
N ILE A 262 4.50 4.35 -31.25
CA ILE A 262 3.65 4.52 -30.06
C ILE A 262 3.59 6.00 -29.69
N THR A 263 2.38 6.54 -29.55
CA THR A 263 2.16 7.88 -28.98
C THR A 263 2.26 7.85 -27.46
N VAL A 264 2.87 8.86 -26.86
CA VAL A 264 2.90 9.05 -25.41
C VAL A 264 2.39 10.45 -25.06
N SER A 265 1.72 10.56 -23.91
CA SER A 265 1.32 11.85 -23.33
C SER A 265 2.18 12.18 -22.12
N ALA A 266 2.44 13.47 -21.91
CA ALA A 266 3.38 13.94 -20.90
C ALA A 266 2.81 15.04 -20.00
N GLY A 267 3.29 15.12 -18.77
CA GLY A 267 2.97 16.20 -17.84
C GLY A 267 4.25 16.78 -17.26
N ILE A 268 4.37 18.10 -17.28
CA ILE A 268 5.59 18.83 -16.91
C ILE A 268 5.26 19.75 -15.74
N ALA A 269 5.98 19.62 -14.63
CA ALA A 269 5.75 20.42 -13.43
C ALA A 269 6.97 20.42 -12.49
N ALA A 270 6.91 21.24 -11.43
CA ALA A 270 7.93 21.30 -10.38
C ALA A 270 8.22 19.97 -9.66
N ASN A 271 7.29 19.01 -9.64
CA ASN A 271 7.45 17.73 -8.93
C ASN A 271 6.61 16.58 -9.53
N ALA A 272 6.96 15.35 -9.15
CA ALA A 272 6.36 14.12 -9.69
C ALA A 272 4.83 14.00 -9.47
N LYS A 273 4.27 14.51 -8.36
CA LYS A 273 2.82 14.45 -8.11
C LYS A 273 2.08 15.30 -9.14
N LEU A 274 2.52 16.55 -9.30
CA LEU A 274 1.96 17.48 -10.27
C LEU A 274 2.15 16.96 -11.71
N ALA A 275 3.33 16.47 -12.05
CA ALA A 275 3.64 15.90 -13.36
C ALA A 275 2.69 14.73 -13.72
N LYS A 276 2.45 13.80 -12.80
CA LYS A 276 1.50 12.69 -13.03
C LYS A 276 0.08 13.18 -13.30
N ILE A 277 -0.40 14.17 -12.54
CA ILE A 277 -1.73 14.77 -12.74
C ILE A 277 -1.80 15.42 -14.13
N CYS A 278 -0.82 16.26 -14.47
CA CYS A 278 -0.72 16.97 -15.75
C CYS A 278 -0.72 16.01 -16.95
N SER A 279 0.01 14.89 -16.86
CA SER A 279 0.11 13.89 -17.95
C SER A 279 -1.20 13.20 -18.32
N ASN A 280 -2.25 13.36 -17.50
CA ASN A 280 -3.59 12.84 -17.76
C ASN A 280 -4.56 13.89 -18.32
N MET A 281 -4.20 15.17 -18.35
CA MET A 281 -5.11 16.26 -18.77
C MET A 281 -5.32 16.29 -20.28
N ASN A 282 -4.24 16.21 -21.05
CA ASN A 282 -4.27 16.32 -22.52
C ASN A 282 -4.09 14.96 -23.23
N LYS A 283 -4.64 13.87 -22.65
CA LYS A 283 -4.60 12.52 -23.24
C LYS A 283 -5.71 12.31 -24.28
N PRO A 284 -5.46 11.59 -25.39
CA PRO A 284 -4.20 10.98 -25.82
C PRO A 284 -3.32 11.90 -26.68
N ASN A 285 -2.04 11.52 -26.80
CA ASN A 285 -1.00 12.18 -27.60
C ASN A 285 -0.91 13.71 -27.40
N GLY A 286 -0.90 14.16 -26.15
CA GLY A 286 -0.71 15.58 -25.82
C GLY A 286 0.16 15.77 -24.58
N GLN A 287 0.51 17.02 -24.30
CA GLN A 287 1.25 17.38 -23.10
C GLN A 287 0.61 18.54 -22.35
N TYR A 288 0.85 18.64 -21.05
CA TYR A 288 0.39 19.75 -20.21
C TYR A 288 1.54 20.26 -19.35
N VAL A 289 1.73 21.59 -19.34
CA VAL A 289 2.72 22.29 -18.51
C VAL A 289 2.00 22.95 -17.35
N LEU A 290 2.43 22.68 -16.13
CA LEU A 290 2.08 23.47 -14.95
C LEU A 290 3.31 24.28 -14.54
N PRO A 291 3.28 25.62 -14.72
CA PRO A 291 4.39 26.51 -14.33
C PRO A 291 4.90 26.26 -12.91
N SER A 292 6.22 26.27 -12.74
CA SER A 292 6.89 26.07 -11.45
C SER A 292 6.84 27.32 -10.55
N ASP A 293 5.67 27.95 -10.43
CA ASP A 293 5.43 29.07 -9.51
C ASP A 293 4.36 28.72 -8.46
N ARG A 294 4.54 29.26 -7.25
CA ARG A 294 3.67 28.95 -6.11
C ARG A 294 2.22 29.39 -6.33
N PRO A 295 1.90 30.64 -6.74
CA PRO A 295 0.53 31.04 -7.05
C PRO A 295 -0.21 30.09 -7.99
N THR A 296 0.39 29.73 -9.13
CA THR A 296 -0.22 28.85 -10.13
C THR A 296 -0.43 27.44 -9.60
N ILE A 297 0.54 26.87 -8.88
CA ILE A 297 0.42 25.53 -8.27
C ILE A 297 -0.70 25.50 -7.22
N ILE A 298 -0.80 26.52 -6.36
CA ILE A 298 -1.86 26.60 -5.35
C ILE A 298 -3.24 26.79 -6.00
N ALA A 299 -3.36 27.65 -7.03
CA ALA A 299 -4.62 27.81 -7.77
C ALA A 299 -5.04 26.51 -8.47
N PHE A 300 -4.10 25.82 -9.13
CA PHE A 300 -4.32 24.54 -9.79
C PHE A 300 -4.80 23.45 -8.82
N MET A 301 -4.18 23.33 -7.64
CA MET A 301 -4.58 22.32 -6.65
C MET A 301 -5.87 22.68 -5.93
N ARG A 302 -6.17 23.97 -5.69
CA ARG A 302 -7.41 24.41 -5.03
C ARG A 302 -8.65 23.82 -5.71
N ASP A 303 -8.70 23.89 -7.04
CA ASP A 303 -9.89 23.49 -7.82
C ASP A 303 -9.86 22.02 -8.28
N LEU A 304 -8.78 21.29 -7.97
CA LEU A 304 -8.61 19.89 -8.37
C LEU A 304 -9.42 18.95 -7.47
N PRO A 305 -10.31 18.10 -8.02
CA PRO A 305 -11.00 17.05 -7.25
C PRO A 305 -9.99 16.08 -6.62
N THR A 306 -10.15 15.77 -5.32
CA THR A 306 -9.19 14.94 -4.57
C THR A 306 -8.87 13.62 -5.27
N ARG A 307 -9.91 12.99 -5.86
CA ARG A 307 -9.84 11.73 -6.59
C ARG A 307 -8.90 11.71 -7.80
N LYS A 308 -8.55 12.86 -8.38
CA LYS A 308 -7.55 12.95 -9.47
C LYS A 308 -6.10 12.83 -8.96
N VAL A 309 -5.87 12.95 -7.65
CA VAL A 309 -4.53 12.88 -7.06
C VAL A 309 -4.11 11.42 -6.80
N ASN A 310 -2.88 11.08 -7.17
CA ASN A 310 -2.31 9.77 -6.88
C ASN A 310 -2.24 9.52 -5.35
N GLY A 311 -2.82 8.40 -4.92
CA GLY A 311 -3.04 8.04 -3.51
C GLY A 311 -4.52 8.13 -3.07
N VAL A 312 -5.35 8.96 -3.71
CA VAL A 312 -6.78 9.04 -3.39
C VAL A 312 -7.57 8.01 -4.22
N GLY A 313 -7.81 6.84 -3.63
CA GLY A 313 -8.69 5.80 -4.19
C GLY A 313 -10.17 6.00 -3.83
N ARG A 314 -11.07 5.17 -4.40
CA ARG A 314 -12.54 5.24 -4.20
C ARG A 314 -13.00 5.26 -2.72
N VAL A 315 -12.19 4.69 -1.84
CA VAL A 315 -12.45 4.58 -0.39
C VAL A 315 -12.17 5.91 0.30
N LEU A 316 -10.94 6.41 0.20
CA LEU A 316 -10.55 7.70 0.78
C LEU A 316 -11.31 8.88 0.12
N GLU A 317 -11.62 8.79 -1.16
CA GLU A 317 -12.55 9.72 -1.84
C GLU A 317 -13.88 9.81 -1.08
N ARG A 318 -14.56 8.68 -0.86
CA ARG A 318 -15.85 8.68 -0.15
C ARG A 318 -15.69 9.20 1.28
N GLU A 319 -14.69 8.72 2.02
CA GLU A 319 -14.40 9.19 3.40
C GLU A 319 -14.12 10.70 3.50
N LEU A 320 -13.58 11.33 2.45
CA LEU A 320 -13.36 12.78 2.37
C LEU A 320 -14.64 13.54 1.95
N LEU A 321 -15.38 13.03 0.97
CA LEU A 321 -16.63 13.65 0.50
C LEU A 321 -17.64 13.82 1.65
N GLU A 322 -17.79 12.78 2.48
CA GLU A 322 -18.76 12.70 3.58
C GLU A 322 -18.44 13.64 4.74
N ILE A 323 -17.19 14.14 4.86
CA ILE A 323 -16.80 15.21 5.80
C ILE A 323 -16.76 16.61 5.17
N GLY A 324 -17.14 16.73 3.89
CA GLY A 324 -17.26 18.00 3.15
C GLY A 324 -16.08 18.35 2.25
N ILE A 325 -15.23 17.38 1.87
CA ILE A 325 -13.98 17.61 1.12
C ILE A 325 -14.09 17.00 -0.28
N LYS A 326 -14.31 17.85 -1.29
CA LYS A 326 -14.49 17.48 -2.70
C LYS A 326 -13.23 17.77 -3.52
N THR A 327 -12.59 18.89 -3.23
CA THR A 327 -11.35 19.38 -3.86
C THR A 327 -10.16 19.30 -2.91
N CYS A 328 -8.95 19.47 -3.42
CA CYS A 328 -7.78 19.67 -2.56
C CYS A 328 -7.76 21.04 -1.86
N GLY A 329 -8.54 22.04 -2.30
CA GLY A 329 -8.73 23.30 -1.57
C GLY A 329 -9.47 23.13 -0.24
N ASP A 330 -10.52 22.30 -0.22
CA ASP A 330 -11.39 22.07 0.96
C ASP A 330 -10.61 21.51 2.17
N LEU A 331 -9.47 20.85 1.91
CA LEU A 331 -8.56 20.30 2.93
C LEU A 331 -8.08 21.36 3.94
N TYR A 332 -7.90 22.62 3.52
CA TYR A 332 -7.45 23.69 4.42
C TYR A 332 -8.55 24.14 5.39
N ALA A 333 -9.81 24.10 4.97
CA ALA A 333 -10.95 24.42 5.84
C ALA A 333 -11.14 23.34 6.92
N GLN A 334 -10.91 22.06 6.59
CA GLN A 334 -11.09 20.94 7.51
C GLN A 334 -9.81 20.52 8.26
N ARG A 335 -8.69 21.27 8.12
CA ARG A 335 -7.34 20.86 8.55
C ARG A 335 -7.20 20.41 10.01
N GLN A 336 -7.95 21.03 10.92
CA GLN A 336 -8.00 20.70 12.34
C GLN A 336 -8.60 19.32 12.66
N PHE A 337 -9.43 18.78 11.74
CA PHE A 337 -10.09 17.49 11.91
C PHE A 337 -9.30 16.32 11.28
N LEU A 338 -8.46 16.59 10.27
CA LEU A 338 -7.83 15.51 9.48
C LEU A 338 -6.99 14.57 10.35
N ASN A 339 -6.19 15.11 11.28
CA ASN A 339 -5.33 14.29 12.14
C ASN A 339 -6.14 13.48 13.18
N PRO A 340 -7.09 14.07 13.94
CA PRO A 340 -8.02 13.32 14.79
C PRO A 340 -8.91 12.27 14.10
N LEU A 341 -9.10 12.34 12.77
CA LEU A 341 -9.93 11.40 12.00
C LEU A 341 -9.13 10.33 11.23
N PHE A 342 -7.96 10.68 10.69
CA PHE A 342 -7.20 9.82 9.76
C PHE A 342 -5.73 9.56 10.17
N GLY A 343 -5.27 10.13 11.29
CA GLY A 343 -3.90 10.00 11.80
C GLY A 343 -2.84 10.78 11.01
N ASP A 344 -1.59 10.72 11.49
CA ASP A 344 -0.48 11.55 11.00
C ASP A 344 -0.17 11.34 9.52
N LYS A 345 0.11 10.08 9.13
CA LYS A 345 0.55 9.72 7.77
C LYS A 345 -0.46 10.16 6.70
N THR A 346 -1.76 9.97 6.95
CA THR A 346 -2.83 10.39 6.04
C THR A 346 -2.95 11.91 5.98
N SER A 347 -2.86 12.59 7.14
CA SER A 347 -2.98 14.05 7.21
C SER A 347 -1.82 14.76 6.53
N GLU A 348 -0.59 14.29 6.74
CA GLU A 348 0.61 14.80 6.07
C GLU A 348 0.52 14.60 4.55
N PHE A 349 0.05 13.43 4.08
CA PHE A 349 -0.24 13.19 2.67
C PHE A 349 -1.28 14.19 2.13
N LEU A 350 -2.37 14.44 2.86
CA LEU A 350 -3.41 15.38 2.45
C LEU A 350 -2.90 16.83 2.43
N PHE A 351 -2.12 17.28 3.42
CA PHE A 351 -1.50 18.61 3.40
C PHE A 351 -0.50 18.77 2.25
N LYS A 352 0.29 17.73 1.93
CA LYS A 352 1.11 17.72 0.70
C LYS A 352 0.26 17.80 -0.57
N CYS A 353 -0.94 17.21 -0.59
CA CYS A 353 -1.86 17.37 -1.72
C CYS A 353 -2.45 18.78 -1.82
N TYR A 354 -2.90 19.38 -0.72
CA TYR A 354 -3.34 20.80 -0.69
C TYR A 354 -2.26 21.76 -1.23
N LEU A 355 -1.01 21.58 -0.79
CA LEU A 355 0.13 22.41 -1.20
C LEU A 355 0.70 22.05 -2.59
N GLY A 356 0.22 20.99 -3.24
CA GLY A 356 0.77 20.50 -4.52
C GLY A 356 2.21 19.96 -4.42
N LEU A 357 2.62 19.46 -3.25
CA LEU A 357 3.97 18.95 -2.98
C LEU A 357 4.12 17.47 -3.37
N GLY A 358 5.33 17.11 -3.80
CA GLY A 358 5.73 15.76 -4.17
C GLY A 358 7.26 15.68 -4.29
N ARG A 359 7.81 14.51 -4.60
CA ARG A 359 9.26 14.37 -4.81
C ARG A 359 9.71 15.21 -6.02
N THR A 360 10.80 15.95 -5.84
CA THR A 360 11.54 16.61 -6.94
C THR A 360 12.74 15.77 -7.36
N LYS A 361 13.41 15.09 -6.42
CA LYS A 361 14.39 14.04 -6.76
C LYS A 361 13.71 12.84 -7.42
N ILE A 362 14.12 12.54 -8.65
CA ILE A 362 13.89 11.27 -9.37
C ILE A 362 15.15 10.40 -9.25
N GLN A 363 14.99 9.08 -9.27
CA GLN A 363 16.09 8.11 -9.27
C GLN A 363 15.62 6.76 -9.84
N PRO A 364 16.52 5.92 -10.39
CA PRO A 364 16.15 4.63 -10.97
C PRO A 364 15.36 3.73 -10.01
N ALA A 365 14.43 2.94 -10.55
CA ALA A 365 13.56 2.05 -9.78
C ALA A 365 14.36 1.02 -8.96
N GLU A 366 15.55 0.67 -9.44
CA GLU A 366 16.51 -0.27 -8.86
C GLU A 366 17.29 0.30 -7.66
N GLU A 367 17.31 1.63 -7.48
CA GLU A 367 17.90 2.28 -6.29
C GLU A 367 16.94 2.28 -5.09
N TYR A 368 15.67 1.88 -5.26
CA TYR A 368 14.70 1.71 -4.17
C TYR A 368 14.75 0.32 -3.55
N GLU A 369 14.73 0.23 -2.23
CA GLU A 369 14.70 -1.07 -1.54
C GLU A 369 13.38 -1.82 -1.77
N ARG A 370 13.47 -3.00 -2.38
CA ARG A 370 12.33 -3.88 -2.60
C ARG A 370 11.88 -4.53 -1.29
N LYS A 371 10.77 -4.04 -0.73
CA LYS A 371 10.20 -4.56 0.54
C LYS A 371 9.60 -5.98 0.45
N SER A 372 9.22 -6.47 -0.74
CA SER A 372 8.68 -7.84 -0.92
C SER A 372 8.83 -8.42 -2.34
N VAL A 373 8.76 -9.75 -2.44
CA VAL A 373 8.55 -10.52 -3.68
C VAL A 373 7.45 -11.53 -3.43
N GLY A 374 6.51 -11.68 -4.36
CA GLY A 374 5.41 -12.62 -4.23
C GLY A 374 4.75 -12.95 -5.56
N THR A 375 4.09 -14.10 -5.63
CA THR A 375 3.35 -14.57 -6.80
C THR A 375 2.00 -15.13 -6.37
N GLU A 376 0.95 -14.86 -7.14
CA GLU A 376 -0.40 -15.36 -6.88
C GLU A 376 -1.13 -15.68 -8.19
N SER A 377 -2.07 -16.62 -8.13
CA SER A 377 -2.82 -17.04 -9.32
C SER A 377 -4.26 -17.41 -9.01
N THR A 378 -5.18 -16.96 -9.86
CA THR A 378 -6.60 -17.31 -9.81
C THR A 378 -6.87 -18.60 -10.60
N PHE A 379 -7.72 -19.47 -10.06
CA PHE A 379 -8.14 -20.74 -10.66
C PHE A 379 -9.66 -20.96 -10.47
N ARG A 380 -10.19 -22.06 -11.03
CA ARG A 380 -11.58 -22.47 -10.82
C ARG A 380 -11.76 -22.96 -9.38
N ASP A 381 -12.90 -22.65 -8.75
CA ASP A 381 -13.23 -23.02 -7.36
C ASP A 381 -12.82 -24.47 -7.00
N MET A 382 -11.84 -24.62 -6.10
CA MET A 382 -11.15 -25.88 -5.74
C MET A 382 -11.19 -26.11 -4.22
N SER A 383 -11.49 -27.34 -3.77
CA SER A 383 -11.60 -27.73 -2.35
C SER A 383 -11.07 -29.14 -2.06
N ASP A 384 -10.37 -29.75 -3.03
CA ASP A 384 -9.76 -31.05 -2.84
C ASP A 384 -8.40 -30.89 -2.13
N PRO A 385 -8.15 -31.54 -0.98
CA PRO A 385 -6.93 -31.35 -0.21
C PRO A 385 -5.65 -31.67 -0.99
N THR A 386 -5.71 -32.63 -1.92
CA THR A 386 -4.58 -33.02 -2.78
C THR A 386 -4.27 -31.91 -3.78
N GLN A 387 -5.26 -31.47 -4.55
CA GLN A 387 -5.11 -30.36 -5.51
C GLN A 387 -4.68 -29.04 -4.85
N LEU A 388 -5.13 -28.78 -3.61
CA LEU A 388 -4.67 -27.62 -2.84
C LEU A 388 -3.18 -27.71 -2.47
N ARG A 389 -2.67 -28.91 -2.16
CA ARG A 389 -1.24 -29.16 -1.88
C ARG A 389 -0.40 -29.08 -3.15
N ASP A 390 -0.87 -29.67 -4.25
CA ASP A 390 -0.24 -29.53 -5.57
C ASP A 390 -0.18 -28.06 -6.01
N LYS A 391 -1.25 -27.30 -5.75
CA LYS A 391 -1.29 -25.87 -6.08
C LYS A 391 -0.37 -25.04 -5.19
N LEU A 392 -0.24 -25.39 -3.91
CA LEU A 392 0.73 -24.75 -3.01
C LEU A 392 2.17 -25.03 -3.47
N ARG A 393 2.46 -26.28 -3.86
CA ARG A 393 3.76 -26.68 -4.40
C ARG A 393 4.15 -25.88 -5.64
N TRP A 394 3.25 -25.82 -6.63
CA TRP A 394 3.44 -24.99 -7.83
C TRP A 394 3.66 -23.51 -7.49
N THR A 395 2.93 -22.98 -6.51
CA THR A 395 3.06 -21.56 -6.10
C THR A 395 4.41 -21.28 -5.45
N ALA A 396 4.97 -22.24 -4.72
CA ALA A 396 6.34 -22.16 -4.16
C ALA A 396 7.42 -22.24 -5.26
N GLU A 397 7.20 -23.05 -6.30
CA GLU A 397 8.11 -23.20 -7.44
C GLU A 397 8.13 -21.96 -8.35
N GLU A 398 7.00 -21.29 -8.57
CA GLU A 398 6.99 -19.97 -9.24
C GLU A 398 7.66 -18.89 -8.36
N LEU A 399 7.39 -18.88 -7.04
CA LEU A 399 8.00 -17.91 -6.14
C LEU A 399 9.53 -18.04 -6.09
N GLU A 400 10.06 -19.28 -6.10
CA GLU A 400 11.50 -19.50 -6.18
C GLU A 400 12.12 -18.92 -7.48
N LYS A 401 11.42 -18.99 -8.62
CA LYS A 401 11.90 -18.39 -9.89
C LYS A 401 11.96 -16.86 -9.79
N ASP A 402 10.92 -16.24 -9.22
CA ASP A 402 10.86 -14.79 -9.07
C ASP A 402 11.85 -14.28 -8.01
N MET A 403 12.05 -15.01 -6.90
CA MET A 403 13.05 -14.68 -5.88
C MET A 403 14.49 -14.85 -6.38
N LYS A 404 14.75 -15.84 -7.25
CA LYS A 404 16.03 -15.96 -7.99
C LYS A 404 16.24 -14.79 -8.95
N ARG A 405 15.22 -14.40 -9.74
CA ARG A 405 15.32 -13.25 -10.66
C ARG A 405 15.53 -11.93 -9.91
N ALA A 406 14.95 -11.79 -8.73
CA ALA A 406 15.10 -10.63 -7.86
C ALA A 406 16.35 -10.67 -6.95
N GLU A 407 17.17 -11.72 -7.04
CA GLU A 407 18.37 -11.93 -6.22
C GLU A 407 18.13 -11.71 -4.70
N CYS A 408 17.07 -12.32 -4.17
CA CYS A 408 16.63 -12.14 -2.79
C CYS A 408 16.28 -13.46 -2.05
N LYS A 409 16.51 -13.47 -0.74
CA LYS A 409 15.80 -14.32 0.24
C LYS A 409 14.75 -13.49 0.96
N GLY A 410 13.80 -14.11 1.68
CA GLY A 410 12.92 -13.42 2.64
C GLY A 410 12.92 -14.09 4.02
N ARG A 411 12.78 -13.30 5.10
CA ARG A 411 12.66 -13.80 6.49
C ARG A 411 11.23 -14.02 6.95
N THR A 412 10.24 -13.46 6.27
CA THR A 412 8.82 -13.68 6.57
C THR A 412 8.13 -14.26 5.35
N LEU A 413 7.34 -15.32 5.54
CA LEU A 413 6.54 -15.95 4.50
C LEU A 413 5.05 -15.72 4.79
N CYS A 414 4.33 -15.17 3.82
CA CYS A 414 2.90 -14.97 3.86
C CYS A 414 2.20 -15.88 2.84
N LEU A 415 1.23 -16.66 3.30
CA LEU A 415 0.25 -17.35 2.48
C LEU A 415 -0.97 -16.44 2.32
N LYS A 416 -1.36 -16.20 1.06
CA LYS A 416 -2.57 -15.49 0.68
C LYS A 416 -3.50 -16.44 -0.06
N VAL A 417 -4.75 -16.53 0.38
CA VAL A 417 -5.80 -17.28 -0.30
C VAL A 417 -7.02 -16.38 -0.53
N LYS A 418 -7.75 -16.62 -1.63
CA LYS A 418 -9.08 -16.03 -1.83
C LYS A 418 -10.10 -17.16 -1.85
N LEU A 419 -11.11 -17.08 -0.99
CA LEU A 419 -12.24 -18.02 -0.97
C LEU A 419 -13.08 -17.85 -2.24
N HIS A 420 -13.89 -18.85 -2.60
CA HIS A 420 -14.82 -18.75 -3.74
C HIS A 420 -15.81 -17.58 -3.60
N THR A 421 -16.07 -17.14 -2.37
CA THR A 421 -16.86 -15.95 -1.97
C THR A 421 -16.13 -14.61 -2.20
N PHE A 422 -14.94 -14.61 -2.82
CA PHE A 422 -14.08 -13.44 -3.03
C PHE A 422 -13.49 -12.80 -1.76
N GLU A 423 -13.78 -13.35 -0.58
CA GLU A 423 -13.08 -13.05 0.66
C GLU A 423 -11.59 -13.42 0.59
N VAL A 424 -10.72 -12.57 1.16
CA VAL A 424 -9.26 -12.73 1.15
C VAL A 424 -8.81 -13.05 2.56
N LEU A 425 -7.99 -14.09 2.70
CA LEU A 425 -7.34 -14.44 3.95
C LEU A 425 -5.83 -14.43 3.75
N THR A 426 -5.14 -13.69 4.59
CA THR A 426 -3.67 -13.67 4.69
C THR A 426 -3.25 -14.22 6.05
N ARG A 427 -2.19 -15.03 6.04
CA ARG A 427 -1.55 -15.59 7.23
C ARG A 427 -0.05 -15.61 6.99
N GLN A 428 0.75 -15.27 8.00
CA GLN A 428 2.20 -15.16 7.86
C GLN A 428 2.97 -15.78 9.02
N VAL A 429 4.21 -16.15 8.74
CA VAL A 429 5.16 -16.72 9.70
C VAL A 429 6.52 -16.03 9.55
N VAL A 430 7.15 -15.69 10.66
CA VAL A 430 8.54 -15.23 10.71
C VAL A 430 9.45 -16.45 10.86
N LEU A 431 10.52 -16.51 10.06
CA LEU A 431 11.37 -17.68 9.89
C LEU A 431 12.72 -17.50 10.58
N PRO A 432 13.31 -18.57 11.17
CA PRO A 432 14.60 -18.49 11.87
C PRO A 432 15.78 -18.23 10.91
N ARG A 433 15.60 -18.51 9.61
CA ARG A 433 16.54 -18.16 8.55
C ARG A 433 15.79 -17.59 7.35
N ALA A 434 16.45 -16.74 6.57
CA ALA A 434 15.90 -16.28 5.30
C ALA A 434 15.91 -17.41 4.25
N ILE A 435 14.83 -17.55 3.48
CA ILE A 435 14.63 -18.65 2.51
C ILE A 435 14.37 -18.14 1.08
N TRP A 436 14.53 -19.03 0.09
CA TRP A 436 14.09 -18.83 -1.30
C TRP A 436 13.65 -20.13 -2.02
N LEU A 437 13.96 -21.31 -1.47
CA LEU A 437 13.80 -22.60 -2.16
C LEU A 437 12.34 -23.05 -2.14
N ALA A 438 11.83 -23.66 -3.21
CA ALA A 438 10.45 -24.14 -3.28
C ALA A 438 10.13 -25.16 -2.17
N ASP A 439 11.09 -26.02 -1.80
CA ASP A 439 10.93 -26.98 -0.69
C ASP A 439 10.78 -26.26 0.66
N ASP A 440 11.60 -25.24 0.94
CA ASP A 440 11.46 -24.41 2.16
C ASP A 440 10.11 -23.69 2.18
N LEU A 441 9.78 -23.01 1.08
CA LEU A 441 8.57 -22.21 0.92
C LEU A 441 7.30 -23.07 1.08
N TYR A 442 7.28 -24.26 0.48
CA TYR A 442 6.20 -25.22 0.62
C TYR A 442 6.10 -25.75 2.05
N ASN A 443 7.20 -26.19 2.66
CA ASN A 443 7.21 -26.79 4.00
C ASN A 443 6.79 -25.80 5.10
N TYR A 444 7.10 -24.50 4.96
CA TYR A 444 6.62 -23.47 5.90
C TYR A 444 5.19 -23.00 5.61
N ALA A 445 4.72 -23.04 4.35
CA ALA A 445 3.34 -22.66 4.03
C ALA A 445 2.30 -23.77 4.27
N LEU A 446 2.68 -25.04 4.18
CA LEU A 446 1.77 -26.18 4.33
C LEU A 446 1.09 -26.25 5.71
N PRO A 447 1.76 -25.99 6.85
CA PRO A 447 1.10 -25.86 8.15
C PRO A 447 0.08 -24.72 8.20
N ILE A 448 0.37 -23.59 7.53
CA ILE A 448 -0.52 -22.43 7.47
C ILE A 448 -1.79 -22.77 6.68
N LEU A 449 -1.65 -23.44 5.52
CA LEU A 449 -2.78 -23.93 4.73
C LEU A 449 -3.59 -24.98 5.52
N SER A 450 -2.91 -25.91 6.18
CA SER A 450 -3.56 -26.97 6.97
C SER A 450 -4.33 -26.41 8.17
N LYS A 451 -3.85 -25.32 8.79
CA LYS A 451 -4.63 -24.60 9.81
C LYS A 451 -5.85 -23.91 9.20
N LEU A 452 -5.74 -23.28 8.02
CA LEU A 452 -6.91 -22.69 7.35
C LEU A 452 -7.96 -23.75 6.93
N GLU A 453 -7.54 -24.97 6.59
CA GLU A 453 -8.45 -26.11 6.36
C GLU A 453 -9.16 -26.60 7.65
N GLN A 454 -8.59 -26.36 8.83
CA GLN A 454 -9.17 -26.66 10.14
C GLN A 454 -10.09 -25.52 10.64
N ASP A 455 -9.60 -24.28 10.57
CA ASP A 455 -10.32 -23.06 10.95
C ASP A 455 -11.60 -22.87 10.09
N ILE A 456 -11.60 -23.36 8.84
CA ILE A 456 -12.72 -23.24 7.89
C ILE A 456 -13.04 -24.61 7.27
N PRO A 457 -13.86 -25.46 7.93
CA PRO A 457 -14.27 -26.76 7.39
C PRO A 457 -14.98 -26.61 6.04
N GLY A 458 -14.55 -27.39 5.05
CA GLY A 458 -15.09 -27.32 3.68
C GLY A 458 -14.61 -26.11 2.86
N MET A 459 -13.54 -25.43 3.29
CA MET A 459 -12.92 -24.30 2.57
C MET A 459 -12.74 -24.61 1.07
N LYS A 460 -13.25 -23.70 0.23
CA LYS A 460 -13.11 -23.77 -1.23
C LYS A 460 -12.50 -22.50 -1.80
N LEU A 461 -11.30 -22.64 -2.36
CA LEU A 461 -10.45 -21.54 -2.83
C LEU A 461 -10.63 -21.25 -4.31
N ARG A 462 -10.37 -19.99 -4.71
CA ARG A 462 -10.29 -19.53 -6.10
C ARG A 462 -8.95 -18.85 -6.44
N LEU A 463 -8.11 -18.58 -5.44
CA LEU A 463 -6.77 -18.01 -5.60
C LEU A 463 -5.89 -18.51 -4.46
N MET A 464 -4.62 -18.72 -4.80
CA MET A 464 -3.53 -19.00 -3.86
C MET A 464 -2.30 -18.21 -4.31
N GLY A 465 -1.55 -17.70 -3.34
CA GLY A 465 -0.33 -16.94 -3.55
C GLY A 465 0.59 -17.02 -2.34
N LEU A 466 1.89 -16.88 -2.60
CA LEU A 466 2.94 -16.80 -1.58
C LEU A 466 3.71 -15.50 -1.76
N ARG A 467 4.02 -14.82 -0.65
CA ARG A 467 4.82 -13.60 -0.62
C ARG A 467 5.89 -13.68 0.47
N CYS A 468 7.12 -13.36 0.11
CA CYS A 468 8.22 -13.13 1.03
C CYS A 468 8.39 -11.63 1.30
N THR A 469 8.59 -11.27 2.57
CA THR A 469 8.98 -9.93 3.04
C THR A 469 10.21 -10.02 3.93
N HIS A 470 10.72 -8.87 4.39
CA HIS A 470 12.02 -8.74 5.09
C HIS A 470 13.13 -9.39 4.24
N LEU A 471 13.36 -8.78 3.07
CA LEU A 471 14.24 -9.36 2.07
C LEU A 471 15.71 -9.24 2.46
N VAL A 472 16.51 -10.22 2.04
CA VAL A 472 17.96 -10.23 2.21
C VAL A 472 18.58 -10.46 0.84
N SER A 473 19.41 -9.54 0.38
CA SER A 473 20.09 -9.62 -0.91
C SER A 473 20.94 -10.89 -1.03
N THR A 474 20.96 -11.49 -2.22
CA THR A 474 21.77 -12.67 -2.55
C THR A 474 22.93 -12.32 -3.48
N LYS A 475 23.01 -11.07 -3.94
CA LYS A 475 24.20 -10.52 -4.57
C LYS A 475 25.37 -10.73 -3.61
N LYS A 476 26.49 -11.27 -4.10
CA LYS A 476 27.70 -11.35 -3.28
C LYS A 476 28.04 -9.92 -2.84
N PRO A 477 28.30 -9.65 -1.54
CA PRO A 477 28.91 -8.38 -1.16
C PRO A 477 30.22 -8.28 -1.93
N ASP A 478 30.48 -7.13 -2.55
CA ASP A 478 31.78 -6.92 -3.19
C ASP A 478 32.85 -6.98 -2.10
N ALA A 479 33.70 -8.01 -2.17
CA ALA A 479 34.76 -8.23 -1.19
C ALA A 479 35.76 -7.07 -1.18
N MET A 480 35.94 -6.37 -2.31
CA MET A 480 36.78 -5.18 -2.37
C MET A 480 36.14 -3.99 -1.63
N ALA A 481 34.83 -3.81 -1.74
CA ALA A 481 34.09 -2.82 -0.95
C ALA A 481 34.08 -3.18 0.55
N PHE A 482 33.90 -4.45 0.92
CA PHE A 482 33.86 -4.91 2.31
C PHE A 482 35.20 -4.75 3.04
N PHE A 483 36.32 -5.01 2.34
CA PHE A 483 37.68 -4.78 2.88
C PHE A 483 38.26 -3.40 2.57
N GLY A 484 37.46 -2.44 2.08
CA GLY A 484 37.87 -1.05 1.82
C GLY A 484 38.82 -0.83 0.64
N PHE A 485 39.21 -1.89 -0.08
CA PHE A 485 40.10 -1.84 -1.24
C PHE A 485 39.38 -1.36 -2.50
N ARG A 486 38.99 -0.07 -2.57
CA ARG A 486 38.65 0.55 -3.86
C ARG A 486 39.84 0.40 -4.81
N PRO A 487 39.68 -0.20 -6.01
CA PRO A 487 40.73 -0.20 -7.02
C PRO A 487 41.07 1.25 -7.37
N ARG A 488 42.32 1.65 -7.14
CA ARG A 488 42.82 2.95 -7.57
C ARG A 488 42.82 2.92 -9.09
N ARG A 489 41.96 3.72 -9.74
CA ARG A 489 42.06 3.94 -11.18
C ARG A 489 43.46 4.48 -11.47
N ASN A 490 44.14 3.87 -12.44
CA ASN A 490 45.35 4.43 -13.02
C ASN A 490 44.96 5.52 -14.03
N ASP A 491 44.36 6.59 -13.52
CA ASP A 491 44.35 7.86 -14.21
C ASP A 491 45.76 8.43 -14.04
N SER A 492 46.51 8.50 -15.13
CA SER A 492 47.92 8.90 -15.14
C SER A 492 48.08 10.40 -15.38
N GLU A 493 49.09 10.97 -14.71
CA GLU A 493 49.65 12.33 -14.85
C GLU A 493 49.00 13.47 -14.02
N ASP A 494 49.89 14.21 -13.36
CA ASP A 494 49.81 15.54 -12.74
C ASP A 494 48.68 15.93 -11.74
N ARG A 495 49.03 15.83 -10.44
CA ARG A 495 49.50 17.01 -9.65
C ARG A 495 50.15 16.63 -8.30
N GLN A 496 50.91 17.57 -7.74
CA GLN A 496 51.73 17.38 -6.53
C GLN A 496 50.93 17.54 -5.20
N PRO A 497 51.41 16.98 -4.07
CA PRO A 497 50.68 16.94 -2.80
C PRO A 497 51.21 17.88 -1.70
N GLU A 498 50.31 18.47 -0.89
CA GLU A 498 50.59 18.99 0.45
C GLU A 498 49.38 18.75 1.40
N GLY A 499 49.56 18.93 2.72
CA GLY A 499 48.45 19.03 3.69
C GLY A 499 48.10 17.77 4.50
N ASN A 500 49.07 17.17 5.20
CA ASN A 500 48.84 15.99 6.04
C ASN A 500 48.46 16.36 7.50
N LEU A 501 47.21 16.08 7.93
CA LEU A 501 46.78 16.19 9.34
C LEU A 501 46.07 14.93 9.84
N LYS A 502 46.76 14.18 10.70
CA LYS A 502 46.24 13.00 11.40
C LYS A 502 45.25 13.39 12.50
N ARG A 503 44.15 12.64 12.65
CA ARG A 503 43.54 12.37 13.96
C ARG A 503 43.25 10.87 14.12
N LYS A 504 43.33 10.41 15.37
CA LYS A 504 43.23 9.01 15.79
C LYS A 504 41.88 8.38 15.43
N ALA A 505 41.89 7.09 15.11
CA ALA A 505 40.79 6.21 15.44
C ALA A 505 40.87 5.79 16.92
N SER A 506 39.72 5.40 17.48
CA SER A 506 39.60 4.69 18.76
C SER A 506 38.44 3.71 18.60
N ASP A 507 38.70 2.44 18.89
CA ASP A 507 37.70 1.39 18.91
C ASP A 507 36.76 1.57 20.13
N ASP A 508 35.48 1.23 19.97
CA ASP A 508 34.56 0.91 21.07
C ASP A 508 33.48 -0.05 20.55
N ASP A 509 32.96 -0.91 21.42
CA ASP A 509 32.38 -2.19 21.03
C ASP A 509 30.84 -2.27 21.24
N GLY A 510 30.12 -2.40 20.13
CA GLY A 510 28.83 -3.10 19.99
C GLY A 510 27.73 -2.90 21.04
N GLU A 511 26.80 -1.98 20.77
CA GLU A 511 25.45 -2.00 21.35
C GLU A 511 24.38 -2.28 20.27
N TRP A 512 23.36 -3.08 20.59
CA TRP A 512 22.32 -3.50 19.63
C TRP A 512 21.13 -2.53 19.66
N GLU A 513 21.10 -1.56 18.75
CA GLU A 513 19.96 -0.64 18.63
C GLU A 513 18.66 -1.37 18.25
N ARG A 514 17.67 -1.25 19.13
CA ARG A 514 16.35 -1.88 19.02
C ARG A 514 15.40 -0.99 18.22
N TRP A 515 15.32 -1.22 16.92
CA TRP A 515 14.49 -0.40 16.02
C TRP A 515 12.99 -0.45 16.38
N PRO A 516 12.23 0.67 16.33
CA PRO A 516 10.81 0.70 16.69
C PRO A 516 9.92 -0.14 15.76
N GLU A 517 8.98 -0.89 16.34
CA GLU A 517 8.11 -1.86 15.64
C GLU A 517 6.97 -1.22 14.81
N ALA A 518 7.09 0.06 14.44
CA ALA A 518 6.01 0.87 13.85
C ALA A 518 5.85 0.75 12.32
N ASP A 519 6.74 0.04 11.63
CA ASP A 519 6.76 -0.04 10.15
C ASP A 519 5.96 -1.24 9.59
N LEU A 520 4.75 -1.44 10.14
CA LEU A 520 3.81 -2.50 9.76
C LEU A 520 2.51 -1.96 9.14
N GLN A 521 2.63 -1.30 7.99
CA GLN A 521 1.54 -1.13 7.03
C GLN A 521 2.10 -1.10 5.60
N ILE A 522 1.77 -2.15 4.83
CA ILE A 522 2.03 -2.27 3.38
C ILE A 522 0.65 -2.42 2.73
N ASP A 523 0.40 -1.69 1.64
CA ASP A 523 -0.93 -1.54 1.02
C ASP A 523 -1.49 -2.80 0.32
N ASP A 524 -1.84 -3.83 1.09
CA ASP A 524 -2.81 -4.84 0.67
C ASP A 524 -4.24 -4.26 0.75
N ALA A 525 -4.67 -3.59 -0.32
CA ALA A 525 -5.98 -2.91 -0.44
C ALA A 525 -7.25 -3.81 -0.35
N ASP A 526 -7.11 -5.04 0.12
CA ASP A 526 -8.15 -6.06 0.28
C ASP A 526 -8.28 -6.60 1.73
N GLY A 527 -7.49 -6.14 2.71
CA GLY A 527 -7.46 -6.73 4.06
C GLY A 527 -7.07 -5.83 5.24
N LEU A 528 -7.98 -4.96 5.69
CA LEU A 528 -7.93 -4.31 7.01
C LEU A 528 -9.32 -4.24 7.66
N LEU A 529 -9.57 -5.11 8.65
CA LEU A 529 -10.61 -4.97 9.68
C LEU A 529 -10.32 -5.95 10.83
N GLU A 530 -9.70 -5.47 11.90
CA GLU A 530 -9.78 -6.03 13.24
C GLU A 530 -9.63 -4.86 14.23
N GLY A 531 -10.41 -4.86 15.32
CA GLY A 531 -10.65 -3.66 16.13
C GLY A 531 -9.78 -3.57 17.38
N SER A 532 -9.24 -2.38 17.66
CA SER A 532 -8.55 -2.07 18.92
C SER A 532 -9.55 -1.75 20.04
N SER A 533 -9.57 -2.55 21.10
CA SER A 533 -10.24 -2.18 22.36
C SER A 533 -9.49 -1.05 23.06
N SER A 534 -10.22 -0.11 23.65
CA SER A 534 -9.65 0.97 24.46
C SER A 534 -8.96 0.47 25.72
N ASN A 535 -7.85 1.10 26.09
CA ASN A 535 -7.58 1.44 27.49
C ASN A 535 -7.24 2.93 27.57
N GLN A 536 -7.64 3.54 28.68
CA GLN A 536 -7.31 4.91 29.04
C GLN A 536 -6.04 4.89 29.89
N ASP A 537 -5.21 5.91 29.80
CA ASP A 537 -4.48 6.34 30.99
C ASP A 537 -4.20 7.85 30.99
N SER A 538 -3.91 8.38 32.17
CA SER A 538 -4.06 9.81 32.48
C SER A 538 -2.75 10.60 32.57
N SER A 539 -2.79 11.88 32.20
CA SER A 539 -1.63 12.77 32.08
C SER A 539 -1.35 13.58 33.36
N GLY A 540 -0.07 13.75 33.71
CA GLY A 540 0.40 14.72 34.70
C GLY A 540 1.68 15.46 34.24
N ASP A 541 1.66 16.79 34.30
CA ASP A 541 2.78 17.71 33.97
C ASP A 541 3.83 17.77 35.12
N SER A 542 5.16 17.73 34.88
CA SER A 542 6.07 18.88 34.58
C SER A 542 6.48 19.70 35.85
N PRO A 543 7.49 20.62 35.89
CA PRO A 543 8.47 21.07 34.88
C PRO A 543 9.98 21.20 35.31
N TYR A 544 10.89 21.30 34.32
CA TYR A 544 12.21 22.00 34.26
C TYR A 544 13.09 22.30 35.52
N ARG A 545 14.42 21.96 35.47
CA ARG A 545 15.54 22.95 35.32
C ARG A 545 17.01 22.40 35.31
N ARG A 546 17.80 22.90 34.34
CA ARG A 546 19.26 23.22 34.23
C ARG A 546 20.37 22.54 35.10
N HIS A 547 21.39 22.06 34.38
CA HIS A 547 22.87 22.18 34.56
C HIS A 547 23.55 22.12 35.95
N GLY A 548 24.66 21.36 36.00
CA GLY A 548 25.89 21.79 36.70
C GLY A 548 26.53 20.73 37.60
N LYS A 549 27.79 20.35 37.33
CA LYS A 549 28.55 19.40 38.17
C LYS A 549 29.07 20.08 39.44
N GLU A 550 28.94 19.40 40.58
CA GLU A 550 29.90 19.43 41.69
C GLU A 550 30.05 18.01 42.27
N ILE A 551 31.10 17.75 43.07
CA ILE A 551 31.57 16.38 43.38
C ILE A 551 31.84 16.19 44.89
N ALA A 552 31.48 15.00 45.39
CA ALA A 552 31.78 14.41 46.71
C ALA A 552 30.99 14.98 47.92
N PRO A 553 30.91 14.22 49.04
CA PRO A 553 31.35 12.84 49.27
C PRO A 553 30.19 11.82 49.36
N ASN A 554 30.52 10.52 49.37
CA ASN A 554 29.54 9.42 49.30
C ASN A 554 28.97 9.05 50.70
N PRO A 555 27.65 9.11 50.94
CA PRO A 555 27.02 8.62 52.16
C PRO A 555 26.63 7.13 52.10
N VAL A 556 26.48 6.54 53.27
CA VAL A 556 26.11 5.15 53.56
C VAL A 556 24.90 4.64 52.74
N LYS A 557 24.98 3.40 52.23
CA LYS A 557 23.79 2.66 51.78
C LYS A 557 22.91 2.32 53.00
N GLU A 558 21.78 2.99 53.14
CA GLU A 558 20.69 2.45 53.95
C GLU A 558 20.10 1.21 53.26
N GLN A 559 19.66 0.24 54.05
CA GLN A 559 19.08 -1.00 53.56
C GLN A 559 17.61 -0.76 53.23
N ALA A 560 17.26 -0.76 51.94
CA ALA A 560 15.86 -0.87 51.54
C ALA A 560 15.28 -2.17 52.12
N ALA A 561 14.11 -2.08 52.75
CA ALA A 561 13.47 -3.24 53.34
C ALA A 561 13.08 -4.24 52.25
N GLU A 562 13.31 -5.53 52.50
CA GLU A 562 12.80 -6.60 51.64
C GLU A 562 11.27 -6.62 51.79
N GLU A 563 10.56 -6.21 50.74
CA GLU A 563 9.11 -6.29 50.66
C GLU A 563 8.70 -7.70 50.15
N TRP A 564 7.60 -8.24 50.66
CA TRP A 564 7.16 -9.61 50.37
C TRP A 564 5.68 -9.64 49.99
N TRP A 565 5.31 -10.48 49.03
CA TRP A 565 3.95 -10.65 48.52
C TRP A 565 3.47 -12.10 48.69
N ASP A 566 2.26 -12.29 49.20
CA ASP A 566 1.67 -13.63 49.38
C ASP A 566 1.08 -14.18 48.09
N CYS A 567 1.50 -15.38 47.68
CA CYS A 567 0.92 -16.08 46.53
C CYS A 567 -0.56 -16.43 46.80
N PRO A 568 -1.52 -15.98 45.96
CA PRO A 568 -2.95 -16.16 46.22
C PRO A 568 -3.44 -17.61 46.13
N ILE A 569 -2.62 -18.53 45.60
CA ILE A 569 -2.99 -19.94 45.38
C ILE A 569 -2.52 -20.84 46.54
N CYS A 570 -1.39 -20.53 47.18
CA CYS A 570 -0.84 -21.35 48.26
C CYS A 570 -0.51 -20.60 49.55
N SER A 571 -0.81 -19.29 49.63
CA SER A 571 -0.60 -18.42 50.79
C SER A 571 0.81 -18.52 51.36
N ARG A 572 1.80 -18.44 50.47
CA ARG A 572 3.23 -18.38 50.83
C ARG A 572 3.78 -17.01 50.44
N PRO A 573 4.51 -16.33 51.32
CA PRO A 573 5.18 -15.08 50.98
C PRO A 573 6.35 -15.39 50.03
N GLN A 574 6.47 -14.61 48.96
CA GLN A 574 7.61 -14.55 48.05
C GLN A 574 8.17 -13.12 48.09
N ALA A 575 9.40 -12.91 47.60
CA ALA A 575 9.96 -11.56 47.48
C ALA A 575 9.15 -10.71 46.48
N ALA A 576 9.13 -9.39 46.68
CA ALA A 576 8.52 -8.40 45.79
C ALA A 576 9.28 -8.20 44.46
N ASP A 577 9.47 -9.29 43.72
CA ASP A 577 9.98 -9.33 42.35
C ASP A 577 8.85 -9.87 41.47
N GLU A 578 8.29 -9.02 40.60
CA GLU A 578 7.18 -9.37 39.71
C GLU A 578 7.45 -10.62 38.88
N ARG A 579 8.69 -10.84 38.47
CA ARG A 579 9.04 -12.00 37.66
C ARG A 579 9.05 -13.26 38.50
N GLN A 580 9.72 -13.24 39.66
CA GLN A 580 9.76 -14.41 40.55
C GLN A 580 8.38 -14.76 41.13
N PHE A 581 7.56 -13.74 41.41
CA PHE A 581 6.18 -13.91 41.89
C PHE A 581 5.27 -14.54 40.82
N ASN A 582 5.35 -14.07 39.57
CA ASN A 582 4.57 -14.65 38.47
C ASN A 582 5.05 -16.07 38.10
N GLU A 583 6.37 -16.31 38.02
CA GLU A 583 6.93 -17.66 37.80
C GLU A 583 6.50 -18.64 38.93
N HIS A 584 6.33 -18.16 40.17
CA HIS A 584 5.75 -18.95 41.26
C HIS A 584 4.25 -19.23 41.07
N ILE A 585 3.46 -18.22 40.70
CA ILE A 585 2.01 -18.34 40.49
C ILE A 585 1.71 -19.38 39.39
N ASP A 586 2.40 -19.34 38.26
CA ASP A 586 2.24 -20.31 37.18
C ASP A 586 2.59 -21.75 37.62
N LEU A 587 3.63 -21.90 38.45
CA LEU A 587 4.02 -23.18 39.04
C LEU A 587 3.01 -23.69 40.10
N CYS A 588 2.26 -22.79 40.72
CA CYS A 588 1.14 -23.12 41.60
C CYS A 588 -0.12 -23.52 40.82
N LEU A 589 -0.49 -22.78 39.76
CA LEU A 589 -1.64 -23.11 38.89
C LEU A 589 -1.48 -24.48 38.22
N SER A 590 -0.32 -24.72 37.62
CA SER A 590 -0.01 -25.99 36.96
C SER A 590 0.00 -27.17 37.95
N ARG A 591 0.48 -26.97 39.19
CA ARG A 591 0.39 -27.98 40.25
C ARG A 591 -1.02 -28.29 40.72
N GLN A 592 -1.94 -27.32 40.69
CA GLN A 592 -3.34 -27.57 41.00
C GLN A 592 -3.99 -28.37 39.85
N THR A 593 -3.80 -27.95 38.60
CA THR A 593 -4.28 -28.65 37.40
C THR A 593 -3.81 -30.13 37.36
N ILE A 594 -2.56 -30.40 37.72
CA ILE A 594 -2.00 -31.76 37.82
C ILE A 594 -2.63 -32.57 38.96
N ARG A 595 -3.00 -31.94 40.09
CA ARG A 595 -3.71 -32.63 41.18
C ARG A 595 -5.14 -32.99 40.80
N ASP A 596 -5.85 -32.06 40.16
CA ASP A 596 -7.25 -32.23 39.79
C ASP A 596 -7.38 -33.36 38.76
N ALA A 597 -6.53 -33.36 37.72
CA ALA A 597 -6.43 -34.45 36.74
C ALA A 597 -6.07 -35.82 37.35
N VAL A 598 -5.32 -35.85 38.46
CA VAL A 598 -4.99 -37.10 39.18
C VAL A 598 -6.11 -37.55 40.13
N GLN A 599 -7.09 -36.69 40.44
CA GLN A 599 -8.27 -37.08 41.22
C GLN A 599 -9.41 -37.64 40.37
N GLU A 600 -9.53 -37.27 39.10
CA GLU A 600 -10.60 -37.77 38.22
C GLU A 600 -10.39 -39.23 37.76
N ASP A 601 -9.15 -39.71 37.65
CA ASP A 601 -8.79 -41.02 37.07
C ASP A 601 -8.74 -42.19 38.10
N GLY A 602 -9.39 -42.05 39.26
CA GLY A 602 -9.28 -42.97 40.41
C GLY A 602 -10.48 -43.90 40.65
N PRO A 603 -10.48 -45.18 40.20
CA PRO A 603 -11.60 -46.11 40.43
C PRO A 603 -11.62 -46.70 41.86
N SER A 604 -12.76 -46.55 42.55
CA SER A 604 -13.00 -47.13 43.89
C SER A 604 -13.40 -48.61 43.84
N MET A 605 -12.63 -49.50 44.49
CA MET A 605 -13.04 -50.85 44.92
C MET A 605 -12.23 -51.30 46.17
N LYS A 606 -12.61 -52.41 46.81
CA LYS A 606 -12.18 -52.77 48.18
C LYS A 606 -11.41 -54.10 48.31
N ARG A 607 -10.48 -54.11 49.29
CA ARG A 607 -10.12 -55.19 50.23
C ARG A 607 -9.14 -56.33 49.88
N ASP A 608 -8.39 -56.67 50.94
CA ASP A 608 -7.83 -57.96 51.38
C ASP A 608 -6.59 -58.56 50.64
N THR A 609 -6.05 -59.63 51.21
CA THR A 609 -4.59 -59.79 51.45
C THR A 609 -3.98 -61.17 51.08
N THR A 610 -2.65 -61.29 51.27
CA THR A 610 -1.78 -62.50 51.25
C THR A 610 -1.33 -63.09 49.88
N PRO A 611 -0.16 -63.78 49.79
CA PRO A 611 0.71 -63.65 48.60
C PRO A 611 1.31 -64.93 47.93
N GLU A 612 1.80 -64.76 46.68
CA GLU A 612 2.81 -65.57 45.94
C GLU A 612 2.53 -67.08 45.64
N PRO A 613 3.33 -67.83 44.84
CA PRO A 613 4.45 -67.48 43.93
C PRO A 613 4.53 -68.21 42.52
N LYS A 614 5.46 -67.73 41.66
CA LYS A 614 6.32 -68.49 40.66
C LYS A 614 5.74 -69.27 39.43
N LYS A 615 6.07 -68.77 38.21
CA LYS A 615 6.90 -69.38 37.09
C LYS A 615 6.57 -70.81 36.51
N PRO A 616 7.11 -71.23 35.32
CA PRO A 616 7.47 -70.54 34.04
C PRO A 616 7.24 -71.39 32.73
N ARG A 617 7.81 -70.96 31.57
CA ARG A 617 8.19 -71.76 30.34
C ARG A 617 7.05 -72.22 29.38
N MET A 618 7.25 -72.55 28.07
CA MET A 618 8.42 -72.48 27.15
C MET A 618 8.05 -72.49 25.64
N ALA A 619 8.95 -71.93 24.80
CA ALA A 619 9.38 -72.39 23.46
C ALA A 619 8.38 -72.54 22.29
N ASP A 620 8.78 -72.79 21.03
CA ASP A 620 9.86 -72.29 20.13
C ASP A 620 9.67 -72.99 18.75
N LYS A 621 9.95 -72.31 17.62
CA LYS A 621 10.19 -72.98 16.32
C LYS A 621 10.83 -72.06 15.28
N LYS A 622 12.09 -72.36 14.91
CA LYS A 622 12.86 -71.71 13.82
C LYS A 622 12.94 -72.60 12.57
N ARG A 623 13.05 -71.97 11.39
CA ARG A 623 13.76 -72.39 10.15
C ARG A 623 13.72 -71.19 9.19
N GLY A 624 14.73 -70.88 8.38
CA GLY A 624 16.11 -71.37 8.29
C GLY A 624 16.91 -70.50 7.28
N ARG A 625 18.18 -70.17 7.60
CA ARG A 625 19.03 -69.22 6.83
C ARG A 625 19.89 -69.93 5.77
N PRO A 626 20.74 -69.18 5.03
CA PRO A 626 22.19 -69.37 5.26
C PRO A 626 23.02 -68.08 5.47
N ARG A 627 23.32 -67.30 4.41
CA ARG A 627 24.40 -66.29 4.29
C ARG A 627 24.05 -65.32 3.14
N ALA A 628 24.66 -64.13 2.92
CA ALA A 628 25.50 -63.19 3.69
C ALA A 628 25.57 -61.86 2.83
N VAL A 629 26.31 -60.77 3.08
CA VAL A 629 27.43 -60.42 4.00
C VAL A 629 27.24 -58.96 4.49
N ASP A 630 27.84 -58.60 5.63
CA ASP A 630 28.08 -57.25 6.17
C ASP A 630 29.50 -57.27 6.80
N PRO A 631 30.30 -56.19 6.73
CA PRO A 631 30.47 -55.37 7.94
C PRO A 631 30.81 -53.87 7.68
N ARG A 632 30.06 -52.94 8.31
CA ARG A 632 30.56 -52.17 9.49
C ARG A 632 29.59 -51.11 10.04
N GLN A 633 29.55 -51.05 11.38
CA GLN A 633 28.72 -50.17 12.20
C GLN A 633 29.38 -48.80 12.48
N LYS A 634 28.54 -47.77 12.72
CA LYS A 634 28.38 -47.00 13.99
C LYS A 634 27.36 -45.87 13.75
N GLN A 635 26.20 -45.85 14.44
CA GLN A 635 25.98 -45.19 15.73
C GLN A 635 26.50 -43.73 15.77
N LEU A 636 25.61 -42.73 15.60
CA LEU A 636 24.75 -42.09 16.63
C LEU A 636 25.51 -41.11 17.54
N PHE A 637 25.30 -39.80 17.39
CA PHE A 637 24.44 -39.00 18.29
C PHE A 637 24.20 -37.56 17.76
N PHE A 638 23.52 -36.73 18.55
CA PHE A 638 23.04 -35.37 18.24
C PHE A 638 24.14 -34.29 18.20
N GLY A 639 23.82 -33.21 17.50
CA GLY A 639 24.47 -31.89 17.54
C GLY A 639 23.52 -30.85 16.95
#